data_AF-X0LCE0-F1
#
_entry.id   AF-X0LCE0-F1
#
_cell.length_a   1.000
_cell.length_b   1.000
_cell.length_c   1.000
_cell.angle_alpha   90.00
_cell.angle_beta   90.00
_cell.angle_gamma   90.00
#
_symmetry.space_group_name_H-M   'P 1'
#
loop_
_entity.id
_entity.type
_entity.pdbx_description
1 polymer ?
#
loop_
_entity_poly.entity_id
_entity_poly.type
_entity_poly.pdbx_seq_one_letter_code
_entity_poly.pdbx_strand_id
1 'polypeptide(L)'
;MVDRYFGFRGTPLLIWLTVCYTASMALFGYDQAVFSGIIVSKDFLQTMNHPDANMQGTITSLYNVGCFFGAVSGSLIGSYLGRKRSVVLGTTVLVIGAILQISAFSVPHMIVGRLVAGLGNGLNTATAPVWQSETTKAEWRGKLVVLGLVVNVAGFSLANWVTFGFSYLQGSISWRLPLAFKLLFCLVILCTSPWLPESPRWLISKGRIEEADVILADLQGGEHTILSPTVLAERNEIVRAYKLETENAMTWSQLIRGGSDKGGSRALRRFVLGLGTQLIVQLSGINATSYYLPTVLIESVGLEEKLARLLTAVNSVHYIFFSYLGMMLIDKWGRRGAMIYGTSGCFICYLVLTILVRTGQYTTDDGLRYRVGAASVSMIFLFYAIFGAGWQGTAWLYNTEINSLAMRMKGASASVAAQWAINYMVVQITPIGIQNLGWKFYLIWVFMQFFSIPILYVFYPETANRRLEDIDIVFDEGLRICVFLDKEATQVLRPSRFIAMEEQEVENAAHNVKNVGTEDEKAKHTERYSFGDEKIRKEALEQLDNVYFPVEATKTGSLRNNGPSATTQVIALVARLVKQRDLANATLHGHSKEALSGSILEEAPLSEVLVTKAYSSDRKKLDIVVYNGKEAGVFKFGFESLIPGQQYSVSSGGSVAANGAGEAFIDAEINGRTRIILQPIE
;
A
#
# COMPACT_ATOMS: atom_id res chain seq x y z
N MET A 1 -1.11 28.81 -11.08
CA MET A 1 -0.92 27.35 -11.07
C MET A 1 -1.06 26.88 -12.51
N VAL A 2 -0.05 26.24 -13.10
CA VAL A 2 -0.21 25.59 -14.42
C VAL A 2 -1.36 24.59 -14.29
N ASP A 3 -2.30 24.57 -15.23
CA ASP A 3 -3.47 23.67 -15.20
C ASP A 3 -3.02 22.21 -15.32
N ARG A 4 -2.71 21.62 -14.17
CA ARG A 4 -2.37 20.20 -14.04
C ARG A 4 -3.62 19.38 -14.35
N TYR A 5 -3.44 18.22 -14.97
CA TYR A 5 -4.52 17.26 -15.26
C TYR A 5 -5.66 17.86 -16.11
N PHE A 6 -5.32 18.74 -17.06
CA PHE A 6 -6.30 19.46 -17.89
C PHE A 6 -7.32 20.28 -17.07
N GLY A 7 -6.92 20.73 -15.87
CA GLY A 7 -7.78 21.48 -14.96
C GLY A 7 -8.70 20.60 -14.10
N PHE A 8 -8.67 19.28 -14.24
CA PHE A 8 -9.48 18.38 -13.41
C PHE A 8 -8.93 18.28 -11.99
N ARG A 9 -9.82 18.52 -11.01
CA ARG A 9 -9.57 18.39 -9.57
C ARG A 9 -10.78 17.74 -8.90
N GLY A 10 -10.58 17.11 -7.73
CA GLY A 10 -11.63 16.48 -6.96
C GLY A 10 -12.29 15.31 -7.68
N THR A 11 -13.63 15.29 -7.71
CA THR A 11 -14.42 14.19 -8.26
C THR A 11 -14.12 13.90 -9.74
N PRO A 12 -14.04 14.88 -10.66
CA PRO A 12 -13.59 14.64 -12.04
C PRO A 12 -12.26 13.90 -12.16
N LEU A 13 -11.26 14.30 -11.37
CA LEU A 13 -9.93 13.65 -11.37
C LEU A 13 -10.03 12.21 -10.84
N LEU A 14 -10.82 12.00 -9.79
CA LEU A 14 -11.07 10.66 -9.24
C LEU A 14 -11.79 9.74 -10.23
N ILE A 15 -12.78 10.26 -10.97
CA ILE A 15 -13.48 9.50 -12.03
C ILE A 15 -12.47 9.07 -13.09
N TRP A 16 -11.61 9.98 -13.55
CA TRP A 16 -10.62 9.67 -14.57
C TRP A 16 -9.62 8.60 -14.10
N LEU A 17 -9.16 8.69 -12.85
CA LEU A 17 -8.30 7.69 -12.24
C LEU A 17 -9.00 6.32 -12.15
N THR A 18 -10.28 6.34 -11.76
CA THR A 18 -11.12 5.14 -11.67
C THR A 18 -11.37 4.51 -13.04
N VAL A 19 -11.49 5.29 -14.13
CA VAL A 19 -11.58 4.75 -15.50
C VAL A 19 -10.31 4.00 -15.88
N CYS A 20 -9.13 4.57 -15.58
CA CYS A 20 -7.86 3.88 -15.83
C CYS A 20 -7.73 2.59 -15.00
N TYR A 21 -8.11 2.63 -13.73
CA TYR A 21 -8.09 1.46 -12.84
C TYR A 21 -9.06 0.37 -13.31
N THR A 22 -10.31 0.72 -13.62
CA THR A 22 -11.32 -0.22 -14.07
C THR A 22 -10.97 -0.83 -15.43
N ALA A 23 -10.35 -0.07 -16.35
CA ALA A 23 -9.80 -0.63 -17.59
C ALA A 23 -8.71 -1.68 -17.33
N SER A 24 -7.84 -1.45 -16.33
CA SER A 24 -6.84 -2.44 -15.90
C SER A 24 -7.47 -3.69 -15.28
N MET A 25 -8.51 -3.53 -14.45
CA MET A 25 -9.23 -4.67 -13.85
C MET A 25 -10.03 -5.46 -14.89
N ALA A 26 -10.66 -4.79 -15.86
CA ALA A 26 -11.36 -5.41 -16.97
C ALA A 26 -10.38 -6.20 -17.86
N LEU A 27 -9.23 -5.62 -18.18
CA LEU A 27 -8.16 -6.30 -18.91
C LEU A 27 -7.71 -7.58 -18.20
N PHE A 28 -7.50 -7.52 -16.89
CA PHE A 28 -7.13 -8.68 -16.09
C PHE A 28 -8.17 -9.80 -16.18
N GLY A 29 -9.46 -9.47 -16.16
CA GLY A 29 -10.53 -10.46 -16.30
C GLY A 29 -10.62 -11.03 -17.71
N TYR A 30 -10.49 -10.16 -18.71
CA TYR A 30 -10.52 -10.52 -20.12
C TYR A 30 -9.42 -11.51 -20.46
N ASP A 31 -8.17 -11.24 -20.04
CA ASP A 31 -7.03 -12.10 -20.34
C ASP A 31 -7.12 -13.50 -19.70
N GLN A 32 -7.74 -13.60 -18.51
CA GLN A 32 -7.98 -14.91 -17.88
C GLN A 32 -8.98 -15.76 -18.68
N ALA A 33 -10.07 -15.17 -19.15
CA ALA A 33 -11.14 -15.90 -19.83
C ALA A 33 -10.85 -16.17 -21.30
N VAL A 34 -10.22 -15.24 -22.03
CA VAL A 34 -10.16 -15.26 -23.50
C VAL A 34 -9.55 -16.57 -24.02
N PHE A 35 -8.57 -17.13 -23.31
CA PHE A 35 -7.93 -18.34 -23.79
C PHE A 35 -8.77 -19.61 -23.60
N SER A 36 -9.71 -19.62 -22.65
CA SER A 36 -10.65 -20.74 -22.46
C SER A 36 -11.50 -21.01 -23.70
N GLY A 37 -11.91 -19.95 -24.41
CA GLY A 37 -12.65 -20.08 -25.67
C GLY A 37 -11.73 -20.34 -26.86
N ILE A 38 -10.49 -19.85 -26.85
CA ILE A 38 -9.56 -20.04 -27.97
C ILE A 38 -9.06 -21.47 -28.06
N ILE A 39 -8.76 -22.10 -26.93
CA ILE A 39 -8.09 -23.41 -26.90
C ILE A 39 -8.93 -24.53 -27.53
N VAL A 40 -10.26 -24.38 -27.53
CA VAL A 40 -11.21 -25.29 -28.18
C VAL A 40 -11.50 -24.95 -29.65
N SER A 41 -10.88 -23.89 -30.22
CA SER A 41 -11.09 -23.50 -31.63
C SER A 41 -10.30 -24.39 -32.59
N LYS A 42 -10.96 -24.87 -33.65
CA LYS A 42 -10.36 -25.72 -34.69
C LYS A 42 -9.19 -25.03 -35.42
N ASP A 43 -9.36 -23.76 -35.81
CA ASP A 43 -8.33 -22.99 -36.51
C ASP A 43 -7.09 -22.75 -35.63
N PHE A 44 -7.32 -22.55 -34.32
CA PHE A 44 -6.23 -22.42 -33.35
C PHE A 44 -5.44 -23.72 -33.23
N LEU A 45 -6.14 -24.84 -33.03
CA LEU A 45 -5.52 -26.16 -32.92
C LEU A 45 -4.75 -26.52 -34.19
N GLN A 46 -5.31 -26.23 -35.38
CA GLN A 46 -4.63 -26.45 -36.66
C GLN A 46 -3.35 -25.61 -36.79
N THR A 47 -3.40 -24.32 -36.43
CA THR A 47 -2.21 -23.45 -36.45
C THR A 47 -1.13 -23.92 -35.50
N MET A 48 -1.51 -24.49 -34.37
CA MET A 48 -0.59 -24.99 -33.34
C MET A 48 -0.15 -26.44 -33.56
N ASN A 49 -0.49 -27.05 -34.70
CA ASN A 49 -0.20 -28.45 -35.03
C ASN A 49 -0.77 -29.45 -34.00
N HIS A 50 -2.03 -29.23 -33.58
CA HIS A 50 -2.81 -30.09 -32.69
C HIS A 50 -2.06 -30.50 -31.41
N PRO A 51 -1.76 -29.55 -30.52
CA PRO A 51 -1.07 -29.84 -29.26
C PRO A 51 -1.88 -30.84 -28.41
N ASP A 52 -1.19 -31.79 -27.80
CA ASP A 52 -1.77 -32.74 -26.85
C ASP A 52 -2.22 -32.03 -25.56
N ALA A 53 -2.89 -32.75 -24.66
CA ALA A 53 -3.43 -32.17 -23.42
C ALA A 53 -2.33 -31.54 -22.55
N ASN A 54 -1.14 -32.15 -22.51
CA ASN A 54 -0.01 -31.62 -21.74
C ASN A 54 0.45 -30.27 -22.32
N MET A 55 0.67 -30.20 -23.64
CA MET A 55 1.09 -28.99 -24.30
C MET A 55 0.01 -27.90 -24.27
N GLN A 56 -1.27 -28.25 -24.40
CA GLN A 56 -2.38 -27.32 -24.17
C GLN A 56 -2.38 -26.76 -22.74
N GLY A 57 -2.14 -27.61 -21.74
CA GLY A 57 -1.89 -27.22 -20.36
C GLY A 57 -0.74 -26.20 -20.26
N THR A 58 0.39 -26.49 -20.91
CA THR A 58 1.58 -25.63 -20.90
C THR A 58 1.38 -24.29 -21.58
N ILE A 59 0.71 -24.27 -22.73
CA ILE A 59 0.40 -23.04 -23.46
C ILE A 59 -0.49 -22.11 -22.61
N THR A 60 -1.47 -22.64 -21.88
CA THR A 60 -2.32 -21.84 -21.00
C THR A 60 -1.60 -21.44 -19.72
N SER A 61 -0.95 -22.38 -19.05
CA SER A 61 -0.40 -22.21 -17.70
C SER A 61 0.82 -21.29 -17.65
N LEU A 62 1.64 -21.22 -18.70
CA LEU A 62 2.83 -20.36 -18.71
C LEU A 62 2.51 -18.85 -18.64
N TYR A 63 1.28 -18.45 -18.95
CA TYR A 63 0.80 -17.11 -18.62
C TYR A 63 0.92 -16.81 -17.11
N ASN A 64 0.52 -17.77 -16.27
CA ASN A 64 0.55 -17.64 -14.81
C ASN A 64 1.99 -17.55 -14.27
N VAL A 65 2.95 -18.22 -14.92
CA VAL A 65 4.38 -18.08 -14.59
C VAL A 65 4.86 -16.66 -14.88
N GLY A 66 4.46 -16.09 -16.02
CA GLY A 66 4.68 -14.67 -16.31
C GLY A 66 4.07 -13.78 -15.23
N CYS A 67 2.81 -14.01 -14.86
CA CYS A 67 2.13 -13.24 -13.81
C CYS A 67 2.83 -13.33 -12.45
N PHE A 68 3.34 -14.51 -12.08
CA PHE A 68 4.11 -14.71 -10.86
C PHE A 68 5.35 -13.81 -10.82
N PHE A 69 6.21 -13.88 -11.84
CA PHE A 69 7.42 -13.06 -11.90
C PHE A 69 7.09 -11.57 -12.04
N GLY A 70 6.02 -11.23 -12.77
CA GLY A 70 5.52 -9.86 -12.89
C GLY A 70 5.10 -9.28 -11.53
N ALA A 71 4.31 -10.03 -10.76
CA ALA A 71 3.86 -9.60 -9.44
C ALA A 71 5.02 -9.48 -8.43
N VAL A 72 5.95 -10.45 -8.42
CA VAL A 72 7.15 -10.39 -7.58
C VAL A 72 8.00 -9.17 -7.94
N SER A 73 8.22 -8.91 -9.24
CA SER A 73 8.95 -7.74 -9.71
C SER A 73 8.26 -6.43 -9.35
N GLY A 74 6.92 -6.40 -9.27
CA GLY A 74 6.14 -5.22 -8.90
C GLY A 74 6.42 -4.69 -7.50
N SER A 75 6.85 -5.54 -6.57
CA SER A 75 7.28 -5.09 -5.24
C SER A 75 8.56 -4.25 -5.27
N LEU A 76 9.50 -4.59 -6.17
CA LEU A 76 10.78 -3.90 -6.37
C LEU A 76 10.62 -2.69 -7.28
N ILE A 77 10.03 -2.93 -8.46
CA ILE A 77 9.78 -1.93 -9.51
C ILE A 77 8.82 -0.87 -8.99
N GLY A 78 7.70 -1.26 -8.38
CA GLY A 78 6.69 -0.33 -7.84
C GLY A 78 7.24 0.59 -6.76
N SER A 79 8.12 0.08 -5.90
CA SER A 79 8.80 0.87 -4.89
C SER A 79 9.82 1.85 -5.49
N TYR A 80 10.47 1.53 -6.61
CA TYR A 80 11.47 2.39 -7.25
C TYR A 80 10.89 3.40 -8.25
N LEU A 81 10.02 2.94 -9.15
CA LEU A 81 9.45 3.72 -10.26
C LEU A 81 8.19 4.51 -9.89
N GLY A 82 7.46 4.11 -8.83
CA GLY A 82 6.15 4.65 -8.50
C GLY A 82 5.00 3.83 -9.07
N ARG A 83 3.76 4.13 -8.66
CA ARG A 83 2.58 3.34 -9.03
C ARG A 83 2.18 3.61 -10.47
N LYS A 84 2.09 4.88 -10.85
CA LYS A 84 1.72 5.31 -12.20
C LYS A 84 2.66 4.72 -13.25
N ARG A 85 3.96 4.92 -13.08
CA ARG A 85 4.96 4.45 -14.05
C ARG A 85 5.01 2.92 -14.15
N SER A 86 4.74 2.22 -13.05
CA SER A 86 4.69 0.76 -13.04
C SER A 86 3.48 0.22 -13.81
N VAL A 87 2.31 0.87 -13.72
CA VAL A 87 1.13 0.49 -14.52
C VAL A 87 1.37 0.74 -16.02
N VAL A 88 2.02 1.85 -16.38
CA VAL A 88 2.41 2.11 -17.77
C VAL A 88 3.37 1.03 -18.27
N LEU A 89 4.44 0.75 -17.52
CA LEU A 89 5.43 -0.27 -17.86
C LEU A 89 4.80 -1.66 -18.02
N GLY A 90 3.98 -2.09 -17.06
CA GLY A 90 3.29 -3.37 -17.10
C GLY A 90 2.36 -3.48 -18.31
N THR A 91 1.62 -2.41 -18.61
CA THR A 91 0.75 -2.36 -19.79
C THR A 91 1.53 -2.39 -21.10
N THR A 92 2.66 -1.69 -21.20
CA THR A 92 3.54 -1.75 -22.39
C THR A 92 4.09 -3.16 -22.61
N VAL A 93 4.57 -3.83 -21.56
CA VAL A 93 5.04 -5.22 -21.64
C VAL A 93 3.90 -6.16 -22.05
N LEU A 94 2.69 -5.94 -21.52
CA LEU A 94 1.51 -6.71 -21.90
C LEU A 94 1.16 -6.54 -23.38
N VAL A 95 1.21 -5.31 -23.93
CA VAL A 95 1.00 -5.03 -25.36
C VAL A 95 2.00 -5.80 -26.23
N ILE A 96 3.27 -5.84 -25.85
CA ILE A 96 4.29 -6.62 -26.57
C ILE A 96 3.90 -8.11 -26.58
N GLY A 97 3.56 -8.66 -25.41
CA GLY A 97 3.12 -10.06 -25.30
C GLY A 97 1.84 -10.35 -26.10
N ALA A 98 0.91 -9.38 -26.16
CA ALA A 98 -0.31 -9.48 -26.95
C ALA A 98 -0.01 -9.57 -28.45
N ILE A 99 0.86 -8.69 -28.97
CA ILE A 99 1.28 -8.68 -30.37
C ILE A 99 1.94 -10.02 -30.75
N LEU A 100 2.80 -10.55 -29.88
CA LEU A 100 3.41 -11.88 -30.07
C LEU A 100 2.35 -12.99 -30.13
N GLN A 101 1.36 -12.98 -29.24
CA GLN A 101 0.27 -13.98 -29.27
C GLN A 101 -0.58 -13.88 -30.54
N ILE A 102 -0.93 -12.66 -30.98
CA ILE A 102 -1.76 -12.43 -32.17
C ILE A 102 -1.02 -12.88 -33.45
N SER A 103 0.29 -12.62 -33.53
CA SER A 103 1.15 -12.98 -34.68
C SER A 103 1.73 -14.39 -34.61
N ALA A 104 1.27 -15.23 -33.67
CA ALA A 104 1.79 -16.58 -33.50
C ALA A 104 1.44 -17.51 -34.68
N PHE A 105 2.41 -18.33 -35.06
CA PHE A 105 2.29 -19.41 -36.06
C PHE A 105 2.84 -20.75 -35.55
N SER A 106 3.29 -20.81 -34.30
CA SER A 106 3.83 -22.02 -33.68
C SER A 106 3.65 -21.98 -32.17
N VAL A 107 3.70 -23.15 -31.54
CA VAL A 107 3.56 -23.30 -30.09
C VAL A 107 4.62 -22.51 -29.31
N PRO A 108 5.93 -22.59 -29.63
CA PRO A 108 6.94 -21.80 -28.92
C PRO A 108 6.69 -20.28 -29.01
N HIS A 109 6.26 -19.79 -30.18
CA HIS A 109 5.93 -18.38 -30.36
C HIS A 109 4.75 -17.97 -29.46
N MET A 110 3.68 -18.77 -29.41
CA MET A 110 2.55 -18.55 -28.50
C MET A 110 2.99 -18.55 -27.03
N ILE A 111 3.86 -19.47 -26.63
CA ILE A 111 4.40 -19.58 -25.27
C ILE A 111 5.20 -18.33 -24.88
N VAL A 112 6.07 -17.82 -25.75
CA VAL A 112 6.82 -16.58 -25.47
C VAL A 112 5.85 -15.41 -25.29
N GLY A 113 4.86 -15.29 -26.18
CA GLY A 113 3.83 -14.26 -26.06
C GLY A 113 3.01 -14.36 -24.75
N ARG A 114 2.76 -15.59 -24.27
CA ARG A 114 2.10 -15.87 -22.99
C ARG A 114 2.91 -15.39 -21.79
N LEU A 115 4.19 -15.75 -21.74
CA LEU A 115 5.09 -15.36 -20.66
C LEU A 115 5.24 -13.84 -20.59
N VAL A 116 5.48 -13.18 -21.73
CA VAL A 116 5.65 -11.72 -21.79
C VAL A 116 4.35 -11.01 -21.40
N ALA A 117 3.19 -11.45 -21.91
CA ALA A 117 1.91 -10.85 -21.50
C ALA A 117 1.63 -11.05 -20.00
N GLY A 118 1.95 -12.23 -19.48
CA GLY A 118 1.83 -12.55 -18.06
C GLY A 118 2.69 -11.63 -17.19
N LEU A 119 3.96 -11.39 -17.56
CA LEU A 119 4.84 -10.45 -16.84
C LEU A 119 4.21 -9.06 -16.69
N GLY A 120 3.66 -8.53 -17.78
CA GLY A 120 2.97 -7.24 -17.77
C GLY A 120 1.71 -7.24 -16.90
N ASN A 121 0.87 -8.29 -17.02
CA ASN A 121 -0.35 -8.40 -16.24
C ASN A 121 -0.08 -8.60 -14.74
N GLY A 122 0.93 -9.39 -14.37
CA GLY A 122 1.36 -9.58 -12.99
C GLY A 122 1.78 -8.27 -12.32
N LEU A 123 2.52 -7.42 -13.05
CA LEU A 123 2.91 -6.10 -12.57
C LEU A 123 1.69 -5.18 -12.37
N ASN A 124 0.76 -5.19 -13.33
CA ASN A 124 -0.46 -4.38 -13.28
C ASN A 124 -1.39 -4.80 -12.14
N THR A 125 -1.63 -6.10 -11.98
CA THR A 125 -2.52 -6.64 -10.92
C THR A 125 -1.99 -6.38 -9.51
N ALA A 126 -0.67 -6.34 -9.32
CA ALA A 126 -0.06 -5.98 -8.04
C ALA A 126 -0.10 -4.45 -7.76
N THR A 127 -0.15 -3.61 -8.79
CA THR A 127 0.06 -2.16 -8.65
C THR A 127 -1.23 -1.34 -8.77
N ALA A 128 -2.12 -1.67 -9.71
CA ALA A 128 -3.29 -0.87 -10.03
C ALA A 128 -4.29 -0.72 -8.85
N PRO A 129 -4.62 -1.79 -8.07
CA PRO A 129 -5.49 -1.63 -6.90
C PRO A 129 -4.85 -0.78 -5.80
N VAL A 130 -3.54 -0.92 -5.61
CA VAL A 130 -2.78 -0.11 -4.65
C VAL A 130 -2.81 1.35 -5.07
N TRP A 131 -2.55 1.64 -6.34
CA TRP A 131 -2.60 2.99 -6.89
C TRP A 131 -3.96 3.63 -6.63
N GLN A 132 -5.05 2.96 -7.02
CA GLN A 132 -6.41 3.43 -6.77
C GLN A 132 -6.65 3.73 -5.28
N SER A 133 -6.26 2.82 -4.39
CA SER A 133 -6.47 3.00 -2.95
C SER A 133 -5.67 4.16 -2.36
N GLU A 134 -4.45 4.39 -2.84
CA GLU A 134 -3.56 5.45 -2.38
C GLU A 134 -3.94 6.83 -2.95
N THR A 135 -4.72 6.90 -4.04
CA THR A 135 -5.17 8.16 -4.69
C THR A 135 -6.66 8.42 -4.55
N THR A 136 -7.37 7.69 -3.68
CA THR A 136 -8.79 7.87 -3.41
C THR A 136 -8.99 8.40 -1.98
N LYS A 137 -10.03 9.23 -1.76
CA LYS A 137 -10.44 9.67 -0.42
C LYS A 137 -10.90 8.49 0.44
N ALA A 138 -10.60 8.51 1.73
CA ALA A 138 -10.88 7.40 2.66
C ALA A 138 -12.29 6.80 2.54
N GLU A 139 -13.31 7.65 2.42
CA GLU A 139 -14.74 7.28 2.29
C GLU A 139 -15.06 6.40 1.08
N TRP A 140 -14.32 6.56 -0.02
CA TRP A 140 -14.57 5.89 -1.30
C TRP A 140 -13.57 4.75 -1.58
N ARG A 141 -12.45 4.67 -0.85
CA ARG A 141 -11.37 3.69 -1.07
C ARG A 141 -11.89 2.26 -1.20
N GLY A 142 -12.64 1.78 -0.21
CA GLY A 142 -13.16 0.42 -0.20
C GLY A 142 -14.13 0.14 -1.36
N LYS A 143 -15.06 1.07 -1.60
CA LYS A 143 -16.09 0.95 -2.66
C LYS A 143 -15.46 0.86 -4.05
N LEU A 144 -14.44 1.66 -4.33
CA LEU A 144 -13.78 1.66 -5.65
C LEU A 144 -12.90 0.43 -5.86
N VAL A 145 -12.22 -0.06 -4.81
CA VAL A 145 -11.49 -1.34 -4.90
C VAL A 145 -12.45 -2.49 -5.22
N VAL A 146 -13.60 -2.55 -4.52
CA VAL A 146 -14.68 -3.52 -4.76
C VAL A 146 -15.25 -3.40 -6.18
N LEU A 147 -15.48 -2.19 -6.67
CA LEU A 147 -15.89 -1.96 -8.07
C LEU A 147 -14.90 -2.59 -9.04
N GLY A 148 -13.60 -2.50 -8.78
CA GLY A 148 -12.57 -3.16 -9.58
C GLY A 148 -12.74 -4.68 -9.67
N LEU A 149 -13.10 -5.33 -8.56
CA LEU A 149 -13.37 -6.78 -8.55
C LEU A 149 -14.62 -7.15 -9.36
N VAL A 150 -15.69 -6.34 -9.32
CA VAL A 150 -16.87 -6.53 -10.19
C VAL A 150 -16.46 -6.39 -11.65
N VAL A 151 -15.73 -5.33 -11.98
CA VAL A 151 -15.29 -5.03 -13.34
C VAL A 151 -14.33 -6.10 -13.87
N ASN A 152 -13.55 -6.74 -12.99
CA ASN A 152 -12.77 -7.91 -13.35
C ASN A 152 -13.65 -9.05 -13.86
N VAL A 153 -14.70 -9.43 -13.11
CA VAL A 153 -15.64 -10.47 -13.56
C VAL A 153 -16.40 -10.03 -14.81
N ALA A 154 -16.68 -8.74 -14.97
CA ALA A 154 -17.26 -8.20 -16.20
C ALA A 154 -16.33 -8.37 -17.41
N GLY A 155 -15.03 -8.10 -17.25
CA GLY A 155 -14.02 -8.36 -18.27
C GLY A 155 -13.92 -9.85 -18.62
N PHE A 156 -13.97 -10.72 -17.62
CA PHE A 156 -14.05 -12.18 -17.79
C PHE A 156 -15.27 -12.57 -18.65
N SER A 157 -16.44 -12.00 -18.36
CA SER A 157 -17.65 -12.28 -19.13
C SER A 157 -17.57 -11.76 -20.57
N LEU A 158 -17.03 -10.55 -20.76
CA LEU A 158 -16.85 -9.98 -22.09
C LEU A 158 -15.97 -10.87 -22.98
N ALA A 159 -14.88 -11.43 -22.44
CA ALA A 159 -14.03 -12.36 -23.18
C ALA A 159 -14.79 -13.64 -23.61
N ASN A 160 -15.65 -14.20 -22.75
CA ASN A 160 -16.45 -15.37 -23.11
C ASN A 160 -17.48 -15.05 -24.20
N TRP A 161 -18.12 -13.87 -24.16
CA TRP A 161 -19.03 -13.44 -25.21
C TRP A 161 -18.31 -13.14 -26.54
N VAL A 162 -17.15 -12.48 -26.49
CA VAL A 162 -16.33 -12.23 -27.68
C VAL A 162 -15.89 -13.55 -28.30
N THR A 163 -15.33 -14.48 -27.53
CA THR A 163 -14.90 -15.77 -28.06
C THR A 163 -16.06 -16.62 -28.58
N PHE A 164 -17.25 -16.52 -27.99
CA PHE A 164 -18.47 -17.12 -28.54
C PHE A 164 -18.89 -16.48 -29.87
N GLY A 165 -18.97 -15.15 -29.95
CA GLY A 165 -19.34 -14.44 -31.19
C GLY A 165 -18.39 -14.73 -32.34
N PHE A 166 -17.08 -14.78 -32.06
CA PHE A 166 -16.05 -15.09 -33.07
C PHE A 166 -15.96 -16.58 -33.42
N SER A 167 -16.58 -17.48 -32.65
CA SER A 167 -16.63 -18.91 -32.97
C SER A 167 -17.48 -19.25 -34.21
N TYR A 168 -18.31 -18.32 -34.67
CA TYR A 168 -19.06 -18.45 -35.92
C TYR A 168 -18.22 -18.13 -37.17
N LEU A 169 -17.08 -17.45 -37.00
CA LEU A 169 -16.17 -17.10 -38.09
C LEU A 169 -15.16 -18.23 -38.32
N GLN A 170 -14.72 -18.37 -39.57
CA GLN A 170 -13.73 -19.36 -39.96
C GLN A 170 -12.36 -18.72 -40.19
N GLY A 171 -11.30 -19.50 -40.02
CA GLY A 171 -9.93 -19.08 -40.23
C GLY A 171 -9.36 -18.34 -39.04
N SER A 172 -8.16 -17.79 -39.20
CA SER A 172 -7.40 -17.26 -38.06
C SER A 172 -8.04 -16.08 -37.32
N ILE A 173 -9.02 -15.41 -37.92
CA ILE A 173 -9.76 -14.33 -37.27
C ILE A 173 -10.53 -14.82 -36.04
N SER A 174 -10.94 -16.09 -36.00
CA SER A 174 -11.73 -16.70 -34.92
C SER A 174 -11.01 -16.69 -33.57
N TRP A 175 -9.67 -16.69 -33.57
CA TRP A 175 -8.87 -16.69 -32.35
C TRP A 175 -7.91 -15.49 -32.23
N ARG A 176 -7.42 -14.94 -33.36
CA ARG A 176 -6.53 -13.77 -33.34
C ARG A 176 -7.24 -12.49 -32.92
N LEU A 177 -8.48 -12.28 -33.37
CA LEU A 177 -9.19 -11.04 -33.06
C LEU A 177 -9.67 -10.96 -31.59
N PRO A 178 -10.18 -12.05 -30.98
CA PRO A 178 -10.37 -12.09 -29.53
C PRO A 178 -9.09 -11.78 -28.76
N LEU A 179 -7.93 -12.31 -29.17
CA LEU A 179 -6.64 -11.94 -28.54
C LEU A 179 -6.27 -10.48 -28.76
N ALA A 180 -6.61 -9.90 -29.93
CA ALA A 180 -6.33 -8.50 -30.24
C ALA A 180 -7.23 -7.52 -29.49
N PHE A 181 -8.46 -7.93 -29.15
CA PHE A 181 -9.44 -7.08 -28.48
C PHE A 181 -8.91 -6.51 -27.16
N LYS A 182 -8.04 -7.24 -26.44
CA LYS A 182 -7.45 -6.74 -25.19
C LYS A 182 -6.56 -5.51 -25.36
N LEU A 183 -6.05 -5.25 -26.57
CA LEU A 183 -5.28 -4.05 -26.89
C LEU A 183 -6.13 -2.79 -26.74
N LEU A 184 -7.46 -2.88 -26.86
CA LEU A 184 -8.36 -1.77 -26.60
C LEU A 184 -8.23 -1.27 -25.15
N PHE A 185 -8.25 -2.17 -24.17
CA PHE A 185 -8.04 -1.80 -22.76
C PHE A 185 -6.64 -1.25 -22.52
N CYS A 186 -5.63 -1.85 -23.16
CA CYS A 186 -4.26 -1.36 -23.08
C CYS A 186 -4.12 0.07 -23.60
N LEU A 187 -4.80 0.38 -24.71
CA LEU A 187 -4.83 1.72 -25.30
C LEU A 187 -5.49 2.70 -24.33
N VAL A 188 -6.62 2.35 -23.71
CA VAL A 188 -7.25 3.20 -22.69
C VAL A 188 -6.28 3.50 -21.55
N ILE A 189 -5.58 2.48 -21.04
CA ILE A 189 -4.62 2.66 -19.93
C ILE A 189 -3.43 3.53 -20.36
N LEU A 190 -2.80 3.24 -21.51
CA LEU A 190 -1.64 4.00 -22.00
C LEU A 190 -1.98 5.44 -22.40
N CYS A 191 -3.20 5.68 -22.90
CA CYS A 191 -3.70 7.01 -23.27
C CYS A 191 -4.30 7.79 -22.08
N THR A 192 -4.40 7.23 -20.88
CA THR A 192 -4.92 7.94 -19.69
C THR A 192 -3.90 8.01 -18.56
N SER A 193 -3.17 6.93 -18.30
CA SER A 193 -2.25 6.81 -17.17
C SER A 193 -1.15 7.86 -17.11
N PRO A 194 -0.45 8.25 -18.21
CA PRO A 194 0.64 9.24 -18.14
C PRO A 194 0.24 10.59 -17.52
N TRP A 195 -1.00 11.01 -17.78
CA TRP A 195 -1.56 12.29 -17.34
C TRP A 195 -2.20 12.23 -15.95
N LEU A 196 -2.26 11.06 -15.30
CA LEU A 196 -2.82 10.93 -13.95
C LEU A 196 -1.78 11.27 -12.86
N PRO A 197 -2.24 11.59 -11.64
CA PRO A 197 -1.35 11.83 -10.50
C PRO A 197 -0.65 10.55 -10.05
N GLU A 198 0.55 10.72 -9.50
CA GLU A 198 1.24 9.64 -8.78
C GLU A 198 0.67 9.47 -7.37
N SER A 199 0.89 8.31 -6.74
CA SER A 199 0.50 8.06 -5.36
C SER A 199 1.15 9.04 -4.36
N PRO A 200 0.36 9.80 -3.58
CA PRO A 200 0.88 10.65 -2.50
C PRO A 200 1.69 9.86 -1.47
N ARG A 201 1.23 8.65 -1.14
CA ARG A 201 1.89 7.75 -0.19
C ARG A 201 3.27 7.31 -0.70
N TRP A 202 3.37 7.00 -1.99
CA TRP A 202 4.65 6.68 -2.60
C TRP A 202 5.59 7.89 -2.61
N LEU A 203 5.10 9.09 -2.94
CA LEU A 203 5.91 10.31 -2.93
C LEU A 203 6.47 10.63 -1.54
N ILE A 204 5.65 10.50 -0.48
CA ILE A 204 6.09 10.66 0.91
C ILE A 204 7.16 9.62 1.26
N SER A 205 7.02 8.37 0.82
CA SER A 205 8.04 7.32 1.03
C SER A 205 9.39 7.63 0.35
N LYS A 206 9.41 8.55 -0.62
CA LYS A 206 10.61 9.05 -1.30
C LYS A 206 11.09 10.40 -0.78
N GLY A 207 10.50 10.91 0.30
CA GLY A 207 10.80 12.23 0.85
C GLY A 207 10.26 13.41 0.03
N ARG A 208 9.43 13.15 -0.99
CA ARG A 208 8.86 14.18 -1.90
C ARG A 208 7.52 14.69 -1.37
N ILE A 209 7.54 15.26 -0.16
CA ILE A 209 6.33 15.66 0.57
C ILE A 209 5.60 16.81 -0.13
N GLU A 210 6.32 17.81 -0.63
CA GLU A 210 5.72 18.96 -1.31
C GLU A 210 4.88 18.56 -2.54
N GLU A 211 5.36 17.58 -3.32
CA GLU A 211 4.61 17.05 -4.45
C GLU A 211 3.38 16.26 -4.00
N ALA A 212 3.49 15.52 -2.89
CA ALA A 212 2.37 14.80 -2.32
C ALA A 212 1.28 15.76 -1.85
N ASP A 213 1.64 16.89 -1.21
CA ASP A 213 0.70 17.90 -0.72
C ASP A 213 -0.10 18.52 -1.86
N VAL A 214 0.55 18.80 -3.00
CA VAL A 214 -0.17 19.31 -4.18
C VAL A 214 -1.14 18.28 -4.74
N ILE A 215 -0.73 17.01 -4.85
CA ILE A 215 -1.62 15.95 -5.34
C ILE A 215 -2.79 15.73 -4.37
N LEU A 216 -2.55 15.74 -3.07
CA LEU A 216 -3.62 15.63 -2.06
C LEU A 216 -4.62 16.78 -2.19
N ALA A 217 -4.15 18.01 -2.37
CA ALA A 217 -5.03 19.15 -2.64
C ALA A 217 -5.82 18.98 -3.96
N ASP A 218 -5.17 18.54 -5.03
CA ASP A 218 -5.82 18.29 -6.33
C ASP A 218 -6.86 17.17 -6.24
N LEU A 219 -6.62 16.11 -5.46
CA LEU A 219 -7.55 15.01 -5.21
C LEU A 219 -8.72 15.42 -4.30
N GLN A 220 -8.52 16.34 -3.37
CA GLN A 220 -9.61 16.90 -2.57
C GLN A 220 -10.54 17.77 -3.41
N GLY A 221 -9.98 18.62 -4.27
CA GLY A 221 -10.70 19.49 -5.21
C GLY A 221 -11.34 20.73 -4.57
N GLY A 222 -12.07 21.51 -5.38
CA GLY A 222 -12.64 22.78 -4.94
C GLY A 222 -11.58 23.84 -4.62
N GLU A 223 -11.81 24.65 -3.59
CA GLU A 223 -10.88 25.69 -3.10
C GLU A 223 -9.77 25.15 -2.18
N HIS A 224 -9.65 23.82 -2.06
CA HIS A 224 -8.64 23.22 -1.20
C HIS A 224 -7.23 23.52 -1.73
N THR A 225 -6.38 24.02 -0.84
CA THR A 225 -4.97 24.29 -1.09
C THR A 225 -4.11 23.32 -0.29
N ILE A 226 -2.79 23.36 -0.52
CA ILE A 226 -1.83 22.59 0.27
C ILE A 226 -1.88 22.92 1.77
N LEU A 227 -2.42 24.08 2.14
CA LEU A 227 -2.57 24.54 3.53
C LEU A 227 -3.95 24.22 4.13
N SER A 228 -4.86 23.62 3.35
CA SER A 228 -6.18 23.28 3.86
C SER A 228 -6.07 22.26 5.01
N PRO A 229 -6.82 22.42 6.12
CA PRO A 229 -6.72 21.54 7.28
C PRO A 229 -6.92 20.06 6.96
N THR A 230 -7.84 19.75 6.03
CA THR A 230 -8.11 18.38 5.57
C THR A 230 -6.92 17.76 4.85
N VAL A 231 -6.23 18.51 4.00
CA VAL A 231 -5.02 18.07 3.27
C VAL A 231 -3.86 17.86 4.23
N LEU A 232 -3.65 18.80 5.17
CA LEU A 232 -2.60 18.69 6.18
C LEU A 232 -2.83 17.51 7.13
N ALA A 233 -4.08 17.26 7.52
CA ALA A 233 -4.45 16.11 8.35
C ALA A 233 -4.15 14.79 7.62
N GLU A 234 -4.60 14.65 6.37
CA GLU A 234 -4.35 13.45 5.55
C GLU A 234 -2.85 13.22 5.32
N ARG A 235 -2.09 14.29 5.01
CA ARG A 235 -0.62 14.21 4.92
C ARG A 235 0.00 13.73 6.23
N ASN A 236 -0.35 14.35 7.35
CA ASN A 236 0.22 14.01 8.67
C ASN A 236 -0.07 12.56 9.04
N GLU A 237 -1.28 12.07 8.74
CA GLU A 237 -1.66 10.67 8.92
C GLU A 237 -0.77 9.75 8.07
N ILE A 238 -0.58 10.04 6.77
CA ILE A 238 0.26 9.24 5.89
C ILE A 238 1.72 9.24 6.36
N VAL A 239 2.26 10.39 6.78
CA VAL A 239 3.63 10.49 7.31
C VAL A 239 3.78 9.69 8.60
N ARG A 240 2.81 9.77 9.52
CA ARG A 240 2.81 9.01 10.77
C ARG A 240 2.74 7.51 10.50
N ALA A 241 1.82 7.07 9.62
CA ALA A 241 1.69 5.68 9.22
C ALA A 241 2.97 5.16 8.57
N TYR A 242 3.59 5.93 7.68
CA TYR A 242 4.86 5.56 7.03
C TYR A 242 6.02 5.42 8.03
N LYS A 243 6.12 6.33 9.01
CA LYS A 243 7.11 6.22 10.09
C LYS A 243 6.89 4.94 10.90
N LEU A 244 5.66 4.70 11.36
CA LEU A 244 5.33 3.49 12.12
C LEU A 244 5.60 2.20 11.32
N GLU A 245 5.29 2.19 10.02
CA GLU A 245 5.57 1.07 9.12
C GLU A 245 7.07 0.81 8.97
N THR A 246 7.86 1.86 8.83
CA THR A 246 9.32 1.76 8.65
C THR A 246 10.01 1.37 9.95
N GLU A 247 9.58 1.93 11.07
CA GLU A 247 10.16 1.69 12.39
C GLU A 247 9.87 0.28 12.93
N ASN A 248 8.72 -0.30 12.55
CA ASN A 248 8.28 -1.63 12.95
C ASN A 248 8.45 -2.67 11.83
N ALA A 249 9.11 -2.33 10.72
CA ALA A 249 9.30 -3.24 9.60
C ALA A 249 10.07 -4.49 10.03
N MET A 250 9.45 -5.66 9.91
CA MET A 250 10.11 -6.93 10.22
C MET A 250 10.96 -7.41 9.04
N THR A 251 12.14 -8.00 9.31
CA THR A 251 12.94 -8.71 8.30
C THR A 251 12.33 -10.09 7.97
N TRP A 252 12.69 -10.69 6.82
CA TRP A 252 12.18 -12.02 6.44
C TRP A 252 12.64 -13.11 7.43
N SER A 253 13.87 -13.00 7.92
CA SER A 253 14.39 -13.89 8.97
C SER A 253 13.60 -13.76 10.27
N GLN A 254 13.24 -12.54 10.70
CA GLN A 254 12.42 -12.33 11.90
C GLN A 254 11.00 -12.87 11.73
N LEU A 255 10.40 -12.73 10.54
CA LEU A 255 9.08 -13.28 10.23
C LEU A 255 9.06 -14.81 10.28
N ILE A 256 10.07 -15.47 9.69
CA ILE A 256 10.11 -16.94 9.56
C ILE A 256 10.59 -17.61 10.85
N ARG A 257 11.61 -17.07 11.52
CA ARG A 257 12.20 -17.69 12.72
C ARG A 257 11.33 -17.51 13.97
N GLY A 258 10.29 -16.69 13.90
CA GLY A 258 9.45 -16.37 15.06
C GLY A 258 10.22 -15.75 16.23
N GLY A 259 11.45 -15.28 15.99
CA GLY A 259 12.38 -14.77 16.98
C GLY A 259 12.47 -13.25 16.91
N SER A 260 11.59 -12.61 17.65
CA SER A 260 11.77 -11.24 18.15
C SER A 260 11.08 -11.19 19.51
N ASP A 261 11.68 -10.48 20.47
CA ASP A 261 11.18 -10.29 21.84
C ASP A 261 9.76 -9.68 21.89
N LYS A 262 9.20 -9.29 20.74
CA LYS A 262 7.83 -8.79 20.56
C LYS A 262 6.98 -9.63 19.58
N GLY A 263 6.95 -10.96 19.73
CA GLY A 263 5.82 -11.77 19.23
C GLY A 263 5.97 -12.57 17.93
N GLY A 264 7.15 -13.14 17.66
CA GLY A 264 7.36 -13.80 16.36
C GLY A 264 6.50 -15.06 16.06
N SER A 265 5.94 -15.80 17.03
CA SER A 265 4.98 -16.87 16.72
C SER A 265 3.64 -16.34 16.18
N ARG A 266 3.27 -15.11 16.55
CA ARG A 266 2.01 -14.45 16.18
C ARG A 266 2.07 -13.92 14.74
N ALA A 267 3.18 -13.28 14.37
CA ALA A 267 3.39 -12.79 13.00
C ALA A 267 3.44 -13.92 11.97
N LEU A 268 4.18 -15.00 12.27
CA LEU A 268 4.23 -16.19 11.41
C LEU A 268 2.84 -16.82 11.23
N ARG A 269 2.05 -16.91 12.31
CA ARG A 269 0.69 -17.42 12.23
C ARG A 269 -0.19 -16.59 11.30
N ARG A 270 -0.17 -15.26 11.43
CA ARG A 270 -0.94 -14.35 10.56
C ARG A 270 -0.50 -14.47 9.11
N PHE A 271 0.80 -14.59 8.87
CA PHE A 271 1.37 -14.84 7.55
C PHE A 271 0.88 -16.15 6.93
N VAL A 272 0.87 -17.24 7.71
CA VAL A 272 0.37 -18.55 7.26
C VAL A 272 -1.13 -18.51 6.99
N LEU A 273 -1.93 -17.80 7.80
CA LEU A 273 -3.38 -17.65 7.56
C LEU A 273 -3.65 -16.90 6.25
N GLY A 274 -2.96 -15.78 6.01
CA GLY A 274 -3.10 -15.00 4.77
C GLY A 274 -2.68 -15.79 3.52
N LEU A 275 -1.56 -16.51 3.59
CA LEU A 275 -1.12 -17.43 2.54
C LEU A 275 -2.13 -18.55 2.32
N GLY A 276 -2.58 -19.19 3.41
CA GLY A 276 -3.54 -20.29 3.40
C GLY A 276 -4.85 -19.91 2.73
N THR A 277 -5.33 -18.68 2.90
CA THR A 277 -6.54 -18.18 2.21
C THR A 277 -6.36 -18.24 0.69
N GLN A 278 -5.23 -17.75 0.18
CA GLN A 278 -4.96 -17.78 -1.26
C GLN A 278 -4.79 -19.21 -1.77
N LEU A 279 -4.16 -20.10 -1.00
CA LEU A 279 -4.03 -21.51 -1.36
C LEU A 279 -5.41 -22.18 -1.48
N ILE A 280 -6.28 -22.01 -0.48
CA ILE A 280 -7.62 -22.62 -0.47
C ILE A 280 -8.46 -22.12 -1.65
N VAL A 281 -8.42 -20.81 -1.94
CA VAL A 281 -9.14 -20.23 -3.09
C VAL A 281 -8.68 -20.85 -4.40
N GLN A 282 -7.37 -20.99 -4.61
CA GLN A 282 -6.84 -21.53 -5.85
C GLN A 282 -7.09 -23.05 -5.97
N LEU A 283 -7.10 -23.76 -4.84
CA LEU A 283 -7.43 -25.20 -4.75
C LEU A 283 -8.93 -25.49 -4.70
N SER A 284 -9.78 -24.46 -4.78
CA SER A 284 -11.24 -24.63 -4.85
C SER A 284 -11.72 -25.28 -6.14
N GLY A 285 -10.87 -25.37 -7.16
CA GLY A 285 -11.20 -25.82 -8.51
C GLY A 285 -11.65 -24.69 -9.44
N ILE A 286 -11.75 -23.44 -8.98
CA ILE A 286 -12.20 -22.31 -9.82
C ILE A 286 -11.35 -22.13 -11.07
N ASN A 287 -10.03 -22.32 -10.99
CA ASN A 287 -9.13 -22.15 -12.13
C ASN A 287 -9.21 -23.31 -13.14
N ALA A 288 -9.60 -24.51 -12.69
CA ALA A 288 -9.83 -25.64 -13.59
C ALA A 288 -11.03 -25.35 -14.49
N THR A 289 -12.09 -24.76 -13.93
CA THR A 289 -13.26 -24.36 -14.73
C THR A 289 -13.04 -23.03 -15.44
N SER A 290 -12.44 -22.00 -14.83
CA SER A 290 -12.37 -20.67 -15.46
C SER A 290 -11.50 -20.62 -16.71
N TYR A 291 -10.43 -21.41 -16.76
CA TYR A 291 -9.54 -21.50 -17.93
C TYR A 291 -9.99 -22.55 -18.96
N TYR A 292 -10.88 -23.47 -18.59
CA TYR A 292 -11.23 -24.62 -19.43
C TYR A 292 -12.72 -24.96 -19.42
N LEU A 293 -13.63 -24.03 -19.08
CA LEU A 293 -15.06 -24.35 -18.96
C LEU A 293 -15.64 -24.94 -20.26
N PRO A 294 -15.34 -24.40 -21.46
CA PRO A 294 -15.75 -25.05 -22.70
C PRO A 294 -15.21 -26.48 -22.81
N THR A 295 -13.93 -26.71 -22.52
CA THR A 295 -13.31 -28.04 -22.53
C THR A 295 -13.97 -28.99 -21.53
N VAL A 296 -14.26 -28.55 -20.31
CA VAL A 296 -14.98 -29.33 -19.29
C VAL A 296 -16.36 -29.76 -19.80
N LEU A 297 -17.10 -28.84 -20.40
CA LEU A 297 -18.43 -29.13 -20.94
C LEU A 297 -18.38 -30.06 -22.17
N ILE A 298 -17.34 -29.97 -23.00
CA ILE A 298 -17.17 -30.84 -24.17
C ILE A 298 -16.70 -32.23 -23.75
N GLU A 299 -15.58 -32.32 -23.03
CA GLU A 299 -14.89 -33.59 -22.76
C GLU A 299 -15.50 -34.37 -21.60
N SER A 300 -16.00 -33.70 -20.57
CA SER A 300 -16.56 -34.38 -19.39
C SER A 300 -18.07 -34.55 -19.45
N VAL A 301 -18.80 -33.55 -19.96
CA VAL A 301 -20.27 -33.60 -20.06
C VAL A 301 -20.75 -34.15 -21.41
N GLY A 302 -19.95 -33.99 -22.48
CA GLY A 302 -20.29 -34.46 -23.82
C GLY A 302 -21.15 -33.49 -24.63
N LEU A 303 -21.07 -32.18 -24.35
CA LEU A 303 -21.81 -31.16 -25.09
C LEU A 303 -21.11 -30.79 -26.40
N GLU A 304 -21.91 -30.36 -27.38
CA GLU A 304 -21.39 -29.77 -28.61
C GLU A 304 -20.62 -28.47 -28.32
N GLU A 305 -19.55 -28.22 -29.06
CA GLU A 305 -18.65 -27.06 -28.90
C GLU A 305 -19.42 -25.72 -28.84
N LYS A 306 -20.37 -25.50 -29.75
CA LYS A 306 -21.15 -24.25 -29.80
C LYS A 306 -22.00 -24.05 -28.54
N LEU A 307 -22.65 -25.11 -28.08
CA LEU A 307 -23.47 -25.07 -26.87
C LEU A 307 -22.60 -24.87 -25.63
N ALA A 308 -21.44 -25.54 -25.56
CA ALA A 308 -20.47 -25.37 -24.47
C ALA A 308 -19.96 -23.92 -24.36
N ARG A 309 -19.62 -23.28 -25.49
CA ARG A 309 -19.21 -21.88 -25.54
C ARG A 309 -20.35 -20.94 -25.11
N LEU A 310 -21.56 -21.16 -25.59
CA LEU A 310 -22.74 -20.37 -25.21
C LEU A 310 -23.00 -20.46 -23.71
N LEU A 311 -23.05 -21.68 -23.15
CA LEU A 311 -23.28 -21.90 -21.73
C LEU A 311 -22.16 -21.27 -20.87
N THR A 312 -20.92 -21.30 -21.35
CA THR A 312 -19.78 -20.62 -20.71
C THR A 312 -20.03 -19.10 -20.64
N ALA A 313 -20.46 -18.48 -21.74
CA ALA A 313 -20.76 -17.04 -21.79
C ALA A 313 -22.00 -16.63 -20.98
N VAL A 314 -23.02 -17.48 -20.90
CA VAL A 314 -24.18 -17.25 -20.03
C VAL A 314 -23.78 -17.40 -18.55
N ASN A 315 -22.99 -18.42 -18.22
CA ASN A 315 -22.48 -18.62 -16.87
C ASN A 315 -21.63 -17.45 -16.38
N SER A 316 -20.86 -16.81 -17.26
CA SER A 316 -20.04 -15.67 -16.87
C SER A 316 -20.88 -14.43 -16.51
N VAL A 317 -22.05 -14.22 -17.13
CA VAL A 317 -22.99 -13.16 -16.72
C VAL A 317 -23.63 -13.48 -15.37
N HIS A 318 -24.04 -14.73 -15.19
CA HIS A 318 -24.53 -15.24 -13.91
C HIS A 318 -23.49 -15.04 -12.79
N TYR A 319 -22.21 -15.29 -13.09
CA TYR A 319 -21.10 -15.07 -12.17
C TYR A 319 -20.92 -13.60 -11.76
N ILE A 320 -21.10 -12.63 -12.67
CA ILE A 320 -21.08 -11.19 -12.33
C ILE A 320 -22.15 -10.89 -11.28
N PHE A 321 -23.38 -11.34 -11.53
CA PHE A 321 -24.53 -11.03 -10.68
C PHE A 321 -24.30 -11.53 -9.24
N PHE A 322 -23.90 -12.79 -9.08
CA PHE A 322 -23.65 -13.36 -7.76
C PHE A 322 -22.39 -12.81 -7.09
N SER A 323 -21.37 -12.43 -7.85
CA SER A 323 -20.19 -11.74 -7.30
C SER A 323 -20.58 -10.38 -6.73
N TYR A 324 -21.40 -9.61 -7.45
CA TYR A 324 -21.92 -8.34 -6.96
C TYR A 324 -22.78 -8.50 -5.70
N LEU A 325 -23.71 -9.47 -5.69
CA LEU A 325 -24.53 -9.76 -4.52
C LEU A 325 -23.71 -10.17 -3.30
N GLY A 326 -22.70 -11.04 -3.50
CA GLY A 326 -21.80 -11.47 -2.43
C GLY A 326 -21.12 -10.30 -1.75
N MET A 327 -20.61 -9.36 -2.55
CA MET A 327 -19.93 -8.18 -2.02
C MET A 327 -20.87 -7.24 -1.26
N MET A 328 -22.16 -7.16 -1.61
CA MET A 328 -23.13 -6.39 -0.81
C MET A 328 -23.48 -7.07 0.52
N LEU A 329 -23.32 -8.39 0.63
CA LEU A 329 -23.72 -9.17 1.80
C LEU A 329 -22.53 -9.59 2.69
N ILE A 330 -21.29 -9.38 2.23
CA ILE A 330 -20.07 -9.85 2.91
C ILE A 330 -19.89 -9.28 4.32
N ASP A 331 -20.28 -8.02 4.54
CA ASP A 331 -20.18 -7.39 5.87
C ASP A 331 -21.22 -7.94 6.85
N LYS A 332 -22.33 -8.49 6.35
CA LYS A 332 -23.36 -9.17 7.16
C LYS A 332 -23.01 -10.62 7.46
N TRP A 333 -22.44 -11.34 6.50
CA TRP A 333 -22.06 -12.74 6.67
C TRP A 333 -20.74 -12.94 7.41
N GLY A 334 -19.90 -11.91 7.43
CA GLY A 334 -18.53 -12.00 7.93
C GLY A 334 -17.59 -12.67 6.92
N ARG A 335 -16.28 -12.45 7.07
CA ARG A 335 -15.27 -13.06 6.20
C ARG A 335 -15.14 -14.55 6.49
N ARG A 336 -15.13 -14.94 7.77
CA ARG A 336 -15.02 -16.35 8.18
C ARG A 336 -16.26 -17.12 7.73
N GLY A 337 -17.45 -16.55 7.94
CA GLY A 337 -18.71 -17.11 7.45
C GLY A 337 -18.70 -17.32 5.94
N ALA A 338 -18.37 -16.27 5.17
CA ALA A 338 -18.31 -16.34 3.72
C ALA A 338 -17.35 -17.40 3.19
N MET A 339 -16.15 -17.55 3.79
CA MET A 339 -15.20 -18.61 3.41
C MET A 339 -15.75 -20.01 3.70
N ILE A 340 -16.36 -20.25 4.87
CA ILE A 340 -16.88 -21.56 5.25
C ILE A 340 -18.09 -21.94 4.38
N TYR A 341 -19.07 -21.04 4.23
CA TYR A 341 -20.25 -21.29 3.42
C TYR A 341 -19.90 -21.43 1.93
N GLY A 342 -19.00 -20.57 1.44
CA GLY A 342 -18.49 -20.63 0.07
C GLY A 342 -17.81 -21.97 -0.22
N THR A 343 -16.92 -22.43 0.67
CA THR A 343 -16.24 -23.72 0.53
C THR A 343 -17.20 -24.90 0.62
N SER A 344 -18.12 -24.87 1.57
CA SER A 344 -19.10 -25.95 1.79
C SER A 344 -20.04 -26.09 0.59
N GLY A 345 -20.52 -24.98 0.04
CA GLY A 345 -21.34 -25.00 -1.16
C GLY A 345 -20.57 -25.47 -2.39
N CYS A 346 -19.33 -25.01 -2.57
CA CYS A 346 -18.46 -25.50 -3.64
C CYS A 346 -18.16 -27.00 -3.53
N PHE A 347 -17.95 -27.51 -2.31
CA PHE A 347 -17.77 -28.94 -2.03
C PHE A 347 -18.99 -29.75 -2.49
N ILE A 348 -20.21 -29.32 -2.12
CA ILE A 348 -21.44 -29.99 -2.52
C ILE A 348 -21.59 -29.96 -4.05
N CYS A 349 -21.34 -28.82 -4.70
CA CYS A 349 -21.41 -28.71 -6.15
C CYS A 349 -20.44 -29.68 -6.85
N TYR A 350 -19.17 -29.74 -6.42
CA TYR A 350 -18.20 -30.67 -7.00
C TYR A 350 -18.52 -32.13 -6.72
N LEU A 351 -19.05 -32.45 -5.53
CA LEU A 351 -19.44 -33.80 -5.17
C LEU A 351 -20.57 -34.29 -6.08
N VAL A 352 -21.63 -33.48 -6.22
CA VAL A 352 -22.77 -33.81 -7.10
C VAL A 352 -22.33 -33.83 -8.56
N LEU A 353 -21.54 -32.86 -9.01
CA LEU A 353 -20.97 -32.82 -10.36
C LEU A 353 -20.19 -34.10 -10.67
N THR A 354 -19.35 -34.57 -9.75
CA THR A 354 -18.57 -35.81 -9.91
C THR A 354 -19.47 -37.03 -10.12
N ILE A 355 -20.54 -37.15 -9.33
CA ILE A 355 -21.52 -38.24 -9.44
C ILE A 355 -22.26 -38.17 -10.79
N LEU A 356 -22.67 -36.97 -11.21
CA LEU A 356 -23.39 -36.76 -12.47
C LEU A 356 -22.52 -37.06 -13.69
N VAL A 357 -21.27 -36.57 -13.71
CA VAL A 357 -20.31 -36.85 -14.78
C VAL A 357 -20.00 -38.34 -14.86
N ARG A 358 -19.76 -39.00 -13.72
CA ARG A 358 -19.60 -40.46 -13.67
C ARG A 358 -20.80 -41.18 -14.29
N THR A 359 -22.01 -40.78 -13.91
CA THR A 359 -23.25 -41.41 -14.41
C THR A 359 -23.41 -41.19 -15.91
N GLY A 360 -23.13 -39.98 -16.41
CA GLY A 360 -23.20 -39.65 -17.84
C GLY A 360 -22.19 -40.42 -18.70
N GLN A 361 -21.00 -40.70 -18.17
CA GLN A 361 -19.95 -41.45 -18.85
C GLN A 361 -20.28 -42.94 -19.00
N TYR A 362 -20.96 -43.56 -18.02
CA TYR A 362 -21.24 -45.01 -18.03
C TYR A 362 -22.68 -45.37 -18.42
N THR A 363 -23.60 -44.42 -18.53
CA THR A 363 -24.97 -44.71 -18.97
C THR A 363 -25.02 -45.05 -20.47
N THR A 364 -25.84 -46.04 -20.81
CA THR A 364 -26.20 -46.40 -22.19
C THR A 364 -27.53 -45.77 -22.63
N ASP A 365 -28.31 -45.20 -21.70
CA ASP A 365 -29.55 -44.47 -21.99
C ASP A 365 -29.23 -43.01 -22.34
N ASP A 366 -29.47 -42.64 -23.59
CA ASP A 366 -29.27 -41.27 -24.11
C ASP A 366 -30.17 -40.23 -23.42
N GLY A 367 -31.40 -40.62 -23.04
CA GLY A 367 -32.30 -39.75 -22.30
C GLY A 367 -31.81 -39.48 -20.88
N LEU A 368 -31.20 -40.47 -20.22
CA LEU A 368 -30.52 -40.27 -18.94
C LEU A 368 -29.26 -39.42 -19.11
N ARG A 369 -28.45 -39.67 -20.15
CA ARG A 369 -27.22 -38.91 -20.45
C ARG A 369 -27.51 -37.41 -20.59
N TYR A 370 -28.56 -37.05 -21.33
CA TYR A 370 -28.99 -35.67 -21.46
C TYR A 370 -29.39 -35.04 -20.12
N ARG A 371 -30.20 -35.74 -19.30
CA ARG A 371 -30.67 -35.26 -17.99
C ARG A 371 -29.53 -35.02 -17.01
N VAL A 372 -28.58 -35.96 -16.91
CA VAL A 372 -27.41 -35.79 -16.03
C VAL A 372 -26.43 -34.75 -16.57
N GLY A 373 -26.34 -34.59 -17.88
CA GLY A 373 -25.56 -33.52 -18.51
C GLY A 373 -26.11 -32.13 -18.19
N ALA A 374 -27.42 -31.93 -18.35
CA ALA A 374 -28.10 -30.70 -17.97
C ALA A 374 -27.93 -30.39 -16.47
N ALA A 375 -28.09 -31.39 -15.60
CA ALA A 375 -27.86 -31.24 -14.17
C ALA A 375 -26.40 -30.89 -13.84
N SER A 376 -25.43 -31.43 -14.59
CA SER A 376 -24.01 -31.10 -14.43
C SER A 376 -23.73 -29.64 -14.74
N VAL A 377 -24.33 -29.11 -15.82
CA VAL A 377 -24.26 -27.68 -16.17
C VAL A 377 -24.87 -26.83 -15.05
N SER A 378 -26.04 -27.20 -14.52
CA SER A 378 -26.66 -26.48 -13.41
C SER A 378 -25.78 -26.45 -12.16
N MET A 379 -25.08 -27.54 -11.84
CA MET A 379 -24.14 -27.58 -10.72
C MET A 379 -22.91 -26.69 -10.95
N ILE A 380 -22.42 -26.58 -12.19
CA ILE A 380 -21.35 -25.63 -12.53
C ILE A 380 -21.84 -24.19 -12.34
N PHE A 381 -23.05 -23.85 -12.78
CA PHE A 381 -23.62 -22.52 -12.57
C PHE A 381 -23.76 -22.19 -11.08
N LEU A 382 -24.26 -23.14 -10.30
CA LEU A 382 -24.38 -22.99 -8.86
C LEU A 382 -23.00 -22.85 -8.19
N PHE A 383 -21.99 -23.60 -8.64
CA PHE A 383 -20.61 -23.46 -8.18
C PHE A 383 -20.09 -22.03 -8.41
N TYR A 384 -20.26 -21.45 -9.60
CA TYR A 384 -19.85 -20.07 -9.88
C TYR A 384 -20.62 -19.05 -9.04
N ALA A 385 -21.93 -19.28 -8.82
CA ALA A 385 -22.73 -18.41 -7.96
C ALA A 385 -22.22 -18.41 -6.51
N ILE A 386 -21.98 -19.59 -5.94
CA ILE A 386 -21.48 -19.74 -4.57
C ILE A 386 -20.05 -19.20 -4.44
N PHE A 387 -19.19 -19.50 -5.41
CA PHE A 387 -17.82 -18.99 -5.43
C PHE A 387 -17.79 -17.47 -5.53
N GLY A 388 -18.60 -16.88 -6.41
CA GLY A 388 -18.72 -15.43 -6.55
C GLY A 388 -19.25 -14.77 -5.30
N ALA A 389 -20.29 -15.34 -4.70
CA ALA A 389 -20.90 -14.80 -3.51
C ALA A 389 -20.00 -14.91 -2.26
N GLY A 390 -19.23 -16.00 -2.14
CA GLY A 390 -18.46 -16.31 -0.95
C GLY A 390 -16.97 -15.99 -1.04
N TRP A 391 -16.28 -16.38 -2.11
CA TRP A 391 -14.82 -16.37 -2.20
C TRP A 391 -14.25 -15.15 -2.94
N GLN A 392 -14.91 -14.71 -4.02
CA GLN A 392 -14.34 -13.72 -4.94
C GLN A 392 -13.91 -12.43 -4.24
N GLY A 393 -14.73 -11.86 -3.34
CA GLY A 393 -14.35 -10.69 -2.55
C GLY A 393 -13.51 -11.04 -1.33
N THR A 394 -13.91 -12.09 -0.60
CA THR A 394 -13.35 -12.45 0.72
C THR A 394 -11.88 -12.81 0.66
N ALA A 395 -11.43 -13.50 -0.39
CA ALA A 395 -10.04 -13.92 -0.55
C ALA A 395 -9.06 -12.73 -0.51
N TRP A 396 -9.43 -11.64 -1.17
CA TRP A 396 -8.60 -10.43 -1.27
C TRP A 396 -8.68 -9.59 0.00
N LEU A 397 -9.88 -9.40 0.54
CA LEU A 397 -10.10 -8.62 1.76
C LEU A 397 -9.42 -9.25 2.97
N TYR A 398 -9.63 -10.55 3.19
CA TYR A 398 -9.10 -11.25 4.35
C TYR A 398 -7.56 -11.19 4.42
N ASN A 399 -6.89 -11.34 3.28
CA ASN A 399 -5.43 -11.24 3.23
C ASN A 399 -4.93 -9.85 3.62
N THR A 400 -5.67 -8.78 3.31
CA THR A 400 -5.29 -7.42 3.75
C THR A 400 -5.61 -7.14 5.23
N GLU A 401 -6.67 -7.76 5.76
CA GLU A 401 -7.13 -7.57 7.14
C GLU A 401 -6.29 -8.37 8.15
N ILE A 402 -5.83 -9.57 7.79
CA ILE A 402 -5.06 -10.43 8.71
C ILE A 402 -3.61 -9.97 8.87
N ASN A 403 -3.05 -9.25 7.89
CA ASN A 403 -1.66 -8.86 7.90
C ASN A 403 -1.41 -7.58 8.73
N SER A 404 -0.60 -7.70 9.78
CA SER A 404 -0.22 -6.58 10.65
C SER A 404 0.60 -5.53 9.91
N LEU A 405 0.59 -4.30 10.42
CA LEU A 405 1.33 -3.16 9.87
C LEU A 405 2.82 -3.50 9.58
N ALA A 406 3.46 -4.21 10.50
CA ALA A 406 4.88 -4.58 10.47
C ALA A 406 5.28 -5.56 9.35
N MET A 407 4.34 -6.37 8.85
CA MET A 407 4.60 -7.38 7.82
C MET A 407 3.68 -7.29 6.60
N ARG A 408 2.81 -6.26 6.54
CA ARG A 408 1.75 -6.10 5.52
C ARG A 408 2.22 -6.31 4.10
N MET A 409 3.32 -5.65 3.73
CA MET A 409 3.90 -5.76 2.38
C MET A 409 4.43 -7.16 2.08
N LYS A 410 5.00 -7.86 3.08
CA LYS A 410 5.57 -9.21 2.92
C LYS A 410 4.49 -10.27 2.83
N GLY A 411 3.50 -10.19 3.71
CA GLY A 411 2.31 -11.04 3.64
C GLY A 411 1.57 -10.89 2.31
N ALA A 412 1.29 -9.65 1.89
CA ALA A 412 0.60 -9.41 0.63
C ALA A 412 1.36 -9.96 -0.59
N SER A 413 2.66 -9.68 -0.70
CA SER A 413 3.49 -10.14 -1.83
C SER A 413 3.67 -11.66 -1.87
N ALA A 414 3.88 -12.31 -0.72
CA ALA A 414 3.95 -13.77 -0.65
C ALA A 414 2.62 -14.43 -1.02
N SER A 415 1.50 -13.88 -0.54
CA SER A 415 0.15 -14.34 -0.88
C SER A 415 -0.13 -14.28 -2.38
N VAL A 416 0.21 -13.17 -3.04
CA VAL A 416 0.05 -13.05 -4.50
C VAL A 416 0.98 -14.00 -5.26
N ALA A 417 2.23 -14.17 -4.81
CA ALA A 417 3.15 -15.12 -5.39
C ALA A 417 2.64 -16.57 -5.27
N ALA A 418 2.17 -16.97 -4.09
CA ALA A 418 1.58 -18.28 -3.85
C ALA A 418 0.33 -18.50 -4.73
N GLN A 419 -0.52 -17.47 -4.86
CA GLN A 419 -1.71 -17.51 -5.71
C GLN A 419 -1.36 -17.87 -7.15
N TRP A 420 -0.40 -17.18 -7.76
CA TRP A 420 0.01 -17.43 -9.14
C TRP A 420 0.72 -18.76 -9.34
N ALA A 421 1.52 -19.19 -8.37
CA ALA A 421 2.19 -20.49 -8.40
C ALA A 421 1.18 -21.66 -8.37
N ILE A 422 0.18 -21.60 -7.49
CA ILE A 422 -0.89 -22.61 -7.45
C ILE A 422 -1.81 -22.50 -8.67
N ASN A 423 -2.05 -21.28 -9.19
CA ASN A 423 -2.80 -21.11 -10.45
C ASN A 423 -2.12 -21.87 -11.59
N TYR A 424 -0.81 -21.68 -11.75
CA TYR A 424 0.00 -22.40 -12.73
C TYR A 424 -0.18 -23.92 -12.60
N MET A 425 -0.05 -24.45 -11.38
CA MET A 425 -0.21 -25.89 -11.13
C MET A 425 -1.61 -26.37 -11.56
N VAL A 426 -2.68 -25.72 -11.09
CA VAL A 426 -4.06 -26.12 -11.41
C VAL A 426 -4.34 -26.07 -12.91
N VAL A 427 -3.93 -25.00 -13.58
CA VAL A 427 -4.13 -24.84 -15.03
C VAL A 427 -3.34 -25.88 -15.81
N GLN A 428 -2.09 -26.17 -15.43
CA GLN A 428 -1.26 -27.17 -16.10
C GLN A 428 -1.86 -28.58 -15.99
N ILE A 429 -2.32 -28.96 -14.80
CA ILE A 429 -2.81 -30.33 -14.57
C ILE A 429 -4.22 -30.57 -15.13
N THR A 430 -4.99 -29.52 -15.41
CA THR A 430 -6.42 -29.67 -15.72
C THR A 430 -6.68 -30.47 -17.00
N PRO A 431 -6.10 -30.15 -18.17
CA PRO A 431 -6.33 -30.94 -19.39
C PRO A 431 -5.85 -32.39 -19.26
N ILE A 432 -4.67 -32.57 -18.64
CA ILE A 432 -4.07 -33.89 -18.39
C ILE A 432 -4.97 -34.73 -17.47
N GLY A 433 -5.54 -34.09 -16.43
CA GLY A 433 -6.42 -34.70 -15.46
C GLY A 433 -7.75 -35.13 -16.08
N ILE A 434 -8.38 -34.27 -16.89
CA ILE A 434 -9.62 -34.61 -17.59
C ILE A 434 -9.39 -35.80 -18.53
N GLN A 435 -8.32 -35.78 -19.33
CA GLN A 435 -8.02 -36.84 -20.29
C GLN A 435 -7.73 -38.20 -19.61
N ASN A 436 -6.91 -38.22 -18.56
CA ASN A 436 -6.43 -39.47 -17.96
C ASN A 436 -7.33 -40.02 -16.85
N LEU A 437 -8.00 -39.14 -16.09
CA LEU A 437 -8.79 -39.53 -14.92
C LEU A 437 -10.30 -39.50 -15.18
N GLY A 438 -10.77 -38.80 -16.24
CA GLY A 438 -12.19 -38.63 -16.53
C GLY A 438 -12.94 -38.06 -15.33
N TRP A 439 -14.05 -38.71 -14.93
CA TRP A 439 -14.82 -38.29 -13.74
C TRP A 439 -14.00 -38.25 -12.44
N LYS A 440 -12.94 -39.05 -12.30
CA LYS A 440 -12.12 -39.10 -11.08
C LYS A 440 -11.32 -37.82 -10.86
N PHE A 441 -11.08 -37.03 -11.90
CA PHE A 441 -10.40 -35.73 -11.78
C PHE A 441 -11.13 -34.80 -10.80
N TYR A 442 -12.45 -34.78 -10.85
CA TYR A 442 -13.27 -33.90 -10.01
C TYR A 442 -13.22 -34.26 -8.51
N LEU A 443 -12.87 -35.51 -8.17
CA LEU A 443 -12.66 -35.91 -6.77
C LEU A 443 -11.53 -35.13 -6.11
N ILE A 444 -10.51 -34.69 -6.87
CA ILE A 444 -9.41 -33.89 -6.33
C ILE A 444 -9.98 -32.62 -5.70
N TRP A 445 -10.86 -31.91 -6.41
CA TRP A 445 -11.50 -30.69 -5.91
C TRP A 445 -12.45 -30.98 -4.74
N VAL A 446 -13.17 -32.10 -4.77
CA VAL A 446 -14.00 -32.56 -3.64
C VAL A 446 -13.16 -32.72 -2.37
N PHE A 447 -12.02 -33.42 -2.44
CA PHE A 447 -11.15 -33.62 -1.29
C PHE A 447 -10.52 -32.32 -0.81
N MET A 448 -10.00 -31.48 -1.73
CA MET A 448 -9.41 -30.19 -1.37
C MET A 448 -10.41 -29.29 -0.62
N GLN A 449 -11.66 -29.23 -1.08
CA GLN A 449 -12.69 -28.45 -0.41
C GLN A 449 -13.13 -29.10 0.92
N PHE A 450 -13.28 -30.42 0.96
CA PHE A 450 -13.63 -31.14 2.18
C PHE A 450 -12.62 -30.87 3.32
N PHE A 451 -11.32 -30.94 3.04
CA PHE A 451 -10.28 -30.66 4.04
C PHE A 451 -10.11 -29.17 4.34
N SER A 452 -10.48 -28.29 3.43
CA SER A 452 -10.44 -26.84 3.67
C SER A 452 -11.51 -26.37 4.66
N ILE A 453 -12.69 -27.01 4.70
CA ILE A 453 -13.77 -26.66 5.64
C ILE A 453 -13.33 -26.71 7.12
N PRO A 454 -12.77 -27.83 7.65
CA PRO A 454 -12.32 -27.87 9.03
C PRO A 454 -11.14 -26.94 9.30
N ILE A 455 -10.25 -26.71 8.30
CA ILE A 455 -9.16 -25.74 8.44
C ILE A 455 -9.71 -24.33 8.66
N LEU A 456 -10.65 -23.90 7.82
CA LEU A 456 -11.33 -22.60 7.94
C LEU A 456 -12.12 -22.49 9.24
N TYR A 457 -12.80 -23.56 9.65
CA TYR A 457 -13.56 -23.56 10.88
C TYR A 457 -12.64 -23.44 12.11
N VAL A 458 -11.56 -24.22 12.17
CA VAL A 458 -10.71 -24.32 13.37
C VAL A 458 -9.75 -23.15 13.53
N PHE A 459 -9.08 -22.69 12.45
CA PHE A 459 -7.92 -21.81 12.57
C PHE A 459 -8.16 -20.34 12.23
N TYR A 460 -9.21 -20.03 11.47
CA TYR A 460 -9.42 -18.69 10.94
C TYR A 460 -10.28 -17.81 11.88
N PRO A 461 -9.77 -16.66 12.36
CA PRO A 461 -10.58 -15.65 13.03
C PRO A 461 -11.45 -14.86 12.08
N GLU A 462 -12.52 -14.30 12.62
CA GLU A 462 -13.38 -13.33 11.95
C GLU A 462 -12.74 -11.94 11.99
N THR A 463 -12.76 -11.26 10.85
CA THR A 463 -12.13 -9.94 10.64
C THR A 463 -13.15 -8.87 10.28
N ALA A 464 -14.40 -9.25 9.98
CA ALA A 464 -15.46 -8.32 9.64
C ALA A 464 -15.74 -7.35 10.79
N ASN A 465 -16.09 -6.12 10.42
CA ASN A 465 -16.48 -5.03 11.31
C ASN A 465 -15.45 -4.69 12.42
N ARG A 466 -14.20 -5.10 12.25
CA ARG A 466 -13.09 -4.79 13.17
C ARG A 466 -12.13 -3.80 12.53
N ARG A 467 -11.48 -2.98 13.36
CA ARG A 467 -10.34 -2.17 12.93
C ARG A 467 -9.11 -3.07 12.75
N LEU A 468 -8.16 -2.63 11.94
CA LEU A 468 -6.90 -3.38 11.74
C LEU A 468 -6.13 -3.50 13.06
N GLU A 469 -6.23 -2.47 13.89
CA GLU A 469 -5.67 -2.37 15.24
C GLU A 469 -6.34 -3.36 16.21
N ASP A 470 -7.67 -3.57 16.11
CA ASP A 470 -8.36 -4.57 16.93
C ASP A 470 -7.81 -5.98 16.64
N ILE A 471 -7.54 -6.28 15.37
CA ILE A 471 -6.96 -7.56 14.96
C ILE A 471 -5.53 -7.68 15.52
N ASP A 472 -4.74 -6.59 15.50
CA ASP A 472 -3.41 -6.57 16.12
C ASP A 472 -3.49 -6.92 17.61
N ILE A 473 -4.42 -6.32 18.37
CA ILE A 473 -4.63 -6.58 19.80
C ILE A 473 -5.03 -8.03 20.05
N VAL A 474 -5.99 -8.59 19.30
CA VAL A 474 -6.44 -9.99 19.47
C VAL A 474 -5.29 -10.98 19.28
N PHE A 475 -4.45 -10.76 18.27
CA PHE A 475 -3.27 -11.59 18.09
C PHE A 475 -2.25 -11.35 19.19
N ASP A 476 -2.12 -10.11 19.67
CA ASP A 476 -1.16 -9.75 20.68
C ASP A 476 -1.46 -10.35 22.05
N GLU A 477 -2.73 -10.44 22.41
CA GLU A 477 -3.24 -11.06 23.65
C GLU A 477 -3.17 -12.60 23.65
N GLY A 478 -2.68 -13.20 22.57
CA GLY A 478 -2.47 -14.64 22.49
C GLY A 478 -3.70 -15.41 22.03
N LEU A 479 -4.28 -15.00 20.90
CA LEU A 479 -5.35 -15.73 20.21
C LEU A 479 -5.09 -17.24 20.21
N ARG A 480 -6.07 -18.04 20.63
CA ARG A 480 -5.96 -19.51 20.64
C ARG A 480 -5.74 -20.05 19.23
N ILE A 481 -4.94 -21.12 19.08
CA ILE A 481 -4.73 -21.78 17.79
C ILE A 481 -6.07 -22.30 17.24
N CYS A 482 -6.85 -22.96 18.09
CA CYS A 482 -8.23 -23.36 17.81
C CYS A 482 -9.18 -22.17 18.07
N VAL A 483 -9.36 -21.34 17.04
CA VAL A 483 -10.15 -20.11 17.09
C VAL A 483 -11.64 -20.36 17.28
N PHE A 484 -12.17 -21.50 16.83
CA PHE A 484 -13.59 -21.83 17.01
C PHE A 484 -14.06 -21.90 18.48
N LEU A 485 -13.13 -22.07 19.42
CA LEU A 485 -13.41 -22.05 20.86
C LEU A 485 -13.50 -20.64 21.45
N ASP A 486 -13.13 -19.63 20.66
CA ASP A 486 -13.12 -18.23 21.04
C ASP A 486 -14.28 -17.50 20.35
N LYS A 487 -15.34 -17.22 21.12
CA LYS A 487 -16.52 -16.53 20.62
C LYS A 487 -16.20 -15.08 20.21
N GLU A 488 -15.27 -14.44 20.91
CA GLU A 488 -14.89 -13.05 20.63
C GLU A 488 -14.13 -12.94 19.30
N ALA A 489 -13.28 -13.93 19.00
CA ALA A 489 -12.54 -14.00 17.74
C ALA A 489 -13.36 -14.53 16.55
N THR A 490 -14.57 -15.07 16.77
CA THR A 490 -15.41 -15.67 15.72
C THR A 490 -16.70 -14.90 15.43
N GLN A 491 -17.14 -14.00 16.31
CA GLN A 491 -18.32 -13.19 16.07
C GLN A 491 -18.13 -12.16 14.95
N VAL A 492 -19.21 -11.91 14.20
CA VAL A 492 -19.23 -10.94 13.07
C VAL A 492 -19.35 -9.50 13.56
N LEU A 493 -20.09 -9.28 14.65
CA LEU A 493 -20.18 -7.96 15.28
C LEU A 493 -18.88 -7.63 15.98
N ARG A 494 -18.50 -6.35 15.97
CA ARG A 494 -17.33 -5.87 16.72
C ARG A 494 -17.54 -6.15 18.21
N PRO A 495 -16.59 -6.80 18.91
CA PRO A 495 -16.72 -7.04 20.35
C PRO A 495 -16.91 -5.74 21.14
N SER A 496 -17.79 -5.77 22.15
CA SER A 496 -18.15 -4.60 22.97
C SER A 496 -16.94 -3.96 23.66
N ARG A 497 -15.91 -4.75 23.99
CA ARG A 497 -14.67 -4.25 24.58
C ARG A 497 -13.94 -3.28 23.65
N PHE A 498 -13.86 -3.55 22.35
CA PHE A 498 -13.21 -2.64 21.39
C PHE A 498 -14.02 -1.36 21.18
N ILE A 499 -15.35 -1.44 21.28
CA ILE A 499 -16.22 -0.26 21.24
C ILE A 499 -15.98 0.60 22.49
N ALA A 500 -15.97 -0.02 23.68
CA ALA A 500 -15.69 0.67 24.94
C ALA A 500 -14.29 1.28 24.97
N MET A 501 -13.27 0.62 24.42
CA MET A 501 -11.93 1.17 24.29
C MET A 501 -11.91 2.42 23.40
N GLU A 502 -12.63 2.39 22.28
CA GLU A 502 -12.75 3.57 21.41
C GLU A 502 -13.52 4.71 22.09
N GLU A 503 -14.65 4.40 22.73
CA GLU A 503 -15.42 5.40 23.49
C GLU A 503 -14.54 6.02 24.58
N GLN A 504 -13.73 5.23 25.27
CA GLN A 504 -12.79 5.71 26.27
C GLN A 504 -11.66 6.54 25.64
N GLU A 505 -11.15 6.18 24.46
CA GLU A 505 -10.17 7.00 23.72
C GLU A 505 -10.77 8.34 23.29
N VAL A 506 -12.02 8.33 22.82
CA VAL A 506 -12.76 9.54 22.44
C VAL A 506 -13.07 10.40 23.66
N GLU A 507 -13.48 9.80 24.77
CA GLU A 507 -13.70 10.49 26.04
C GLU A 507 -12.40 11.05 26.59
N ASN A 508 -11.29 10.30 26.55
CA ASN A 508 -9.98 10.79 26.95
C ASN A 508 -9.50 11.93 26.05
N ALA A 509 -9.72 11.83 24.73
CA ALA A 509 -9.41 12.91 23.81
C ALA A 509 -10.30 14.13 24.06
N ALA A 510 -11.59 13.94 24.29
CA ALA A 510 -12.54 15.01 24.60
C ALA A 510 -12.28 15.61 25.99
N HIS A 511 -11.84 14.83 26.97
CA HIS A 511 -11.42 15.28 28.28
C HIS A 511 -10.08 16.00 28.20
N ASN A 512 -9.15 15.58 27.35
CA ASN A 512 -7.92 16.32 27.09
C ASN A 512 -8.23 17.66 26.38
N VAL A 513 -9.15 17.68 25.41
CA VAL A 513 -9.60 18.92 24.76
C VAL A 513 -10.40 19.80 25.72
N LYS A 514 -11.26 19.22 26.56
CA LYS A 514 -11.98 19.94 27.61
C LYS A 514 -11.07 20.38 28.73
N ASN A 515 -10.01 19.67 29.07
CA ASN A 515 -9.01 20.12 30.05
C ASN A 515 -8.17 21.23 29.47
N VAL A 516 -7.79 21.19 28.19
CA VAL A 516 -7.22 22.34 27.50
C VAL A 516 -8.23 23.50 27.50
N GLY A 517 -9.50 23.22 27.23
CA GLY A 517 -10.60 24.21 27.24
C GLY A 517 -11.04 24.70 28.62
N THR A 518 -10.85 23.93 29.70
CA THR A 518 -11.19 24.26 31.10
C THR A 518 -9.99 24.70 31.90
N GLU A 519 -8.76 24.43 31.46
CA GLU A 519 -7.60 25.23 31.81
C GLU A 519 -7.74 26.61 31.15
N ASP A 520 -8.13 26.68 29.87
CA ASP A 520 -8.50 27.96 29.22
C ASP A 520 -9.71 28.64 29.91
N GLU A 521 -10.75 27.90 30.35
CA GLU A 521 -11.91 28.49 31.04
C GLU A 521 -11.71 28.75 32.54
N LYS A 522 -10.98 27.92 33.30
CA LYS A 522 -10.60 28.24 34.69
C LYS A 522 -9.60 29.38 34.74
N ALA A 523 -8.76 29.50 33.73
CA ALA A 523 -7.94 30.68 33.57
C ALA A 523 -8.84 31.90 33.21
N LYS A 524 -9.90 31.75 32.38
CA LYS A 524 -10.93 32.80 32.18
C LYS A 524 -11.80 33.14 33.39
N HIS A 525 -12.02 32.22 34.33
CA HIS A 525 -12.95 32.42 35.45
C HIS A 525 -12.30 32.76 36.79
N THR A 526 -10.99 32.59 36.93
CA THR A 526 -10.27 32.99 38.15
C THR A 526 -9.65 34.39 38.04
N GLU A 527 -9.64 35.01 36.86
CA GLU A 527 -9.28 36.41 36.70
C GLU A 527 -10.27 37.10 35.75
N ARG A 528 -11.03 38.06 36.28
CA ARG A 528 -11.59 39.17 35.49
C ARG A 528 -10.42 40.05 35.02
N TYR A 529 -9.60 39.50 34.12
CA TYR A 529 -8.71 40.21 33.23
C TYR A 529 -8.68 39.45 31.90
N SER A 530 -9.14 40.13 30.85
CA SER A 530 -8.78 39.94 29.44
C SER A 530 -8.07 38.62 29.08
N PHE A 531 -8.81 37.62 28.59
CA PHE A 531 -8.19 36.40 28.06
C PHE A 531 -7.76 36.57 26.60
N GLY A 532 -6.45 36.55 26.41
CA GLY A 532 -5.77 36.60 25.12
C GLY A 532 -4.27 36.79 25.29
N ASP A 533 -3.65 35.85 26.00
CA ASP A 533 -2.21 35.60 26.10
C ASP A 533 -1.36 36.75 26.64
N GLU A 534 -1.46 37.03 27.94
CA GLU A 534 -0.34 37.63 28.68
C GLU A 534 0.34 36.61 29.58
N LYS A 535 -0.34 35.55 30.06
CA LYS A 535 0.28 34.45 30.85
C LYS A 535 0.76 33.28 30.00
N ILE A 536 0.06 32.86 28.94
CA ILE A 536 0.61 31.93 27.93
C ILE A 536 1.66 32.65 27.09
N ARG A 537 1.52 33.95 26.84
CA ARG A 537 2.61 34.77 26.29
C ARG A 537 3.74 34.98 27.29
N LYS A 538 3.50 35.06 28.61
CA LYS A 538 4.55 35.19 29.64
C LYS A 538 5.12 33.85 30.10
N GLU A 539 4.45 32.72 29.90
CA GLU A 539 4.94 31.35 30.11
C GLU A 539 5.56 30.79 28.82
N ALA A 540 5.09 31.20 27.64
CA ALA A 540 5.82 31.03 26.39
C ALA A 540 6.97 32.02 26.28
N LEU A 541 6.86 33.27 26.77
CA LEU A 541 8.01 34.17 26.96
C LEU A 541 8.88 33.68 28.10
N GLU A 542 8.39 33.11 29.20
CA GLU A 542 9.22 32.51 30.26
C GLU A 542 9.79 31.16 29.81
N GLN A 543 9.17 30.41 28.90
CA GLN A 543 9.80 29.22 28.29
C GLN A 543 10.71 29.60 27.13
N LEU A 544 10.49 30.72 26.45
CA LEU A 544 11.45 31.35 25.52
C LEU A 544 12.58 32.07 26.27
N ASP A 545 12.33 32.60 27.47
CA ASP A 545 13.24 33.33 28.39
C ASP A 545 13.87 32.38 29.44
N ASN A 546 13.41 31.12 29.56
CA ASN A 546 14.09 30.05 30.30
C ASN A 546 14.80 29.07 29.35
N VAL A 547 14.56 29.17 28.04
CA VAL A 547 15.35 28.50 26.98
C VAL A 547 16.37 29.46 26.33
N TYR A 548 16.34 30.74 26.68
CA TYR A 548 17.47 31.65 26.59
C TYR A 548 17.88 32.06 28.01
N PHE A 549 19.18 32.14 28.27
CA PHE A 549 19.68 32.54 29.59
C PHE A 549 19.23 33.98 29.93
N PRO A 550 19.09 34.37 31.22
CA PRO A 550 18.54 35.67 31.61
C PRO A 550 19.21 36.82 30.88
N VAL A 551 18.41 37.70 30.28
CA VAL A 551 18.88 38.86 29.53
C VAL A 551 19.11 40.03 30.48
N GLU A 552 20.35 40.50 30.59
CA GLU A 552 20.71 41.65 31.43
C GLU A 552 20.78 42.93 30.58
N ALA A 553 20.23 44.03 31.10
CA ALA A 553 20.39 45.34 30.49
C ALA A 553 21.77 45.89 30.87
N THR A 554 22.61 46.15 29.88
CA THR A 554 23.90 46.79 30.09
C THR A 554 23.71 48.25 30.52
N LYS A 555 24.74 48.86 31.09
CA LYS A 555 24.72 50.27 31.54
C LYS A 555 24.46 51.28 30.41
N THR A 556 24.48 50.84 29.15
CA THR A 556 24.26 51.65 27.94
C THR A 556 22.90 51.40 27.28
N GLY A 557 22.07 50.47 27.81
CA GLY A 557 20.71 50.19 27.33
C GLY A 557 20.60 49.09 26.27
N SER A 558 21.65 48.31 26.01
CA SER A 558 21.61 47.11 25.17
C SER A 558 21.21 45.86 25.98
N LEU A 559 20.56 44.89 25.32
CA LEU A 559 20.07 43.64 25.94
C LEU A 559 21.03 42.48 25.63
N ARG A 560 21.63 41.86 26.66
CA ARG A 560 22.65 40.79 26.55
C ARG A 560 22.07 39.42 26.93
N ASN A 561 22.32 38.35 26.15
CA ASN A 561 21.83 36.98 26.41
C ASN A 561 22.92 36.07 27.04
N ASN A 562 22.63 35.35 28.13
CA ASN A 562 23.66 34.70 28.98
C ASN A 562 24.13 33.27 28.58
N GLY A 563 23.99 32.83 27.31
CA GLY A 563 24.61 31.56 26.89
C GLY A 563 24.62 31.23 25.39
N PRO A 564 25.34 30.16 24.96
CA PRO A 564 25.76 29.98 23.58
C PRO A 564 24.67 29.41 22.64
N SER A 565 24.55 30.04 21.46
CA SER A 565 23.78 29.65 20.24
C SER A 565 22.86 28.43 20.35
N ALA A 566 21.59 28.67 20.69
CA ALA A 566 20.54 27.68 20.87
C ALA A 566 20.32 26.75 19.66
N THR A 567 20.55 27.22 18.43
CA THR A 567 20.18 26.48 17.21
C THR A 567 21.05 25.24 17.00
N THR A 568 22.33 25.30 17.36
CA THR A 568 23.27 24.18 17.12
C THR A 568 23.07 23.05 18.16
N GLN A 569 22.73 23.41 19.39
CA GLN A 569 22.49 22.43 20.46
C GLN A 569 21.15 21.71 20.28
N VAL A 570 20.11 22.41 19.82
CA VAL A 570 18.81 21.80 19.49
C VAL A 570 18.95 20.80 18.34
N ILE A 571 19.71 21.15 17.29
CA ILE A 571 19.93 20.23 16.16
C ILE A 571 20.77 19.01 16.59
N ALA A 572 21.79 19.19 17.43
CA ALA A 572 22.61 18.09 17.94
C ALA A 572 21.86 17.18 18.92
N LEU A 573 20.99 17.73 19.76
CA LEU A 573 20.14 16.99 20.70
C LEU A 573 19.08 16.19 19.93
N VAL A 574 18.41 16.79 18.95
CA VAL A 574 17.44 16.11 18.08
C VAL A 574 18.13 14.99 17.28
N ALA A 575 19.34 15.22 16.77
CA ALA A 575 20.11 14.18 16.07
C ALA A 575 20.54 13.02 16.98
N ARG A 576 20.85 13.27 18.27
CA ARG A 576 21.17 12.21 19.25
C ARG A 576 19.93 11.43 19.70
N LEU A 577 18.81 12.12 19.94
CA LEU A 577 17.54 11.53 20.37
C LEU A 577 16.96 10.60 19.28
N VAL A 578 17.09 10.99 18.01
CA VAL A 578 16.66 10.16 16.87
C VAL A 578 17.54 8.91 16.71
N LYS A 579 18.81 8.95 17.14
CA LYS A 579 19.75 7.84 16.96
C LYS A 579 19.65 6.75 18.03
N GLN A 580 19.18 7.04 19.24
CA GLN A 580 19.25 6.09 20.37
C GLN A 580 17.92 5.56 20.93
N ARG A 581 16.75 6.05 20.48
CA ARG A 581 15.41 5.54 20.85
C ARG A 581 15.18 5.32 22.37
N ASP A 582 15.74 6.18 23.22
CA ASP A 582 15.47 6.13 24.66
C ASP A 582 15.15 7.54 25.16
N LEU A 583 13.85 7.84 25.27
CA LEU A 583 13.33 9.11 25.80
C LEU A 583 13.19 9.08 27.33
N ALA A 584 13.33 7.92 27.97
CA ALA A 584 13.05 7.76 29.40
C ALA A 584 14.31 7.88 30.28
N ASN A 585 15.51 7.70 29.74
CA ASN A 585 16.76 7.69 30.51
C ASN A 585 17.83 8.71 30.07
N ALA A 586 17.50 9.70 29.24
CA ALA A 586 18.48 10.71 28.81
C ALA A 586 18.84 11.67 29.97
N THR A 587 19.94 11.39 30.66
CA THR A 587 20.59 12.34 31.58
C THR A 587 21.52 13.27 30.80
N LEU A 588 21.33 14.58 30.98
CA LEU A 588 22.20 15.63 30.44
C LEU A 588 23.54 15.61 31.19
N HIS A 589 24.57 15.01 30.60
CA HIS A 589 25.94 15.38 30.95
C HIS A 589 26.30 16.66 30.18
N GLY A 590 26.24 17.80 30.87
CA GLY A 590 26.82 19.04 30.38
C GLY A 590 28.33 18.86 30.16
N HIS A 591 28.90 19.66 29.24
CA HIS A 591 30.36 19.77 29.12
C HIS A 591 30.97 20.14 30.48
N SER A 592 32.20 19.70 30.74
CA SER A 592 32.90 19.99 32.00
C SER A 592 32.88 21.50 32.27
N LYS A 593 32.88 21.90 33.56
CA LYS A 593 32.93 23.31 33.97
C LYS A 593 34.08 24.09 33.29
N GLU A 594 35.10 23.42 32.77
CA GLU A 594 36.19 24.04 32.01
C GLU A 594 35.78 24.59 30.62
N ALA A 595 34.68 24.13 30.01
CA ALA A 595 34.20 24.61 28.71
C ALA A 595 33.45 25.97 28.79
N LEU A 596 33.09 26.42 30.00
CA LEU A 596 32.31 27.64 30.25
C LEU A 596 33.16 28.89 30.54
N SER A 597 34.47 28.85 30.27
CA SER A 597 35.43 29.90 30.71
C SER A 597 36.30 30.48 29.58
N GLY A 598 35.81 30.42 28.33
CA GLY A 598 36.45 31.06 27.17
C GLY A 598 35.83 32.41 26.80
N SER A 599 36.47 33.17 25.92
CA SER A 599 36.05 34.50 25.47
C SER A 599 34.67 34.49 24.78
N ILE A 600 33.87 35.52 25.01
CA ILE A 600 32.45 35.58 24.61
C ILE A 600 32.20 36.86 23.80
N LEU A 601 31.35 36.78 22.78
CA LEU A 601 30.83 37.93 22.04
C LEU A 601 29.68 38.53 22.86
N GLU A 602 29.80 39.80 23.24
CA GLU A 602 28.86 40.46 24.16
C GLU A 602 27.92 41.42 23.43
N GLU A 603 28.44 42.27 22.55
CA GLU A 603 27.64 43.25 21.82
C GLU A 603 27.67 42.99 20.32
N ALA A 604 26.51 42.72 19.73
CA ALA A 604 26.28 42.75 18.28
C ALA A 604 24.91 43.43 18.04
N PRO A 605 24.77 44.30 17.03
CA PRO A 605 23.48 44.89 16.68
C PRO A 605 22.56 43.82 16.09
N LEU A 606 21.85 43.10 16.96
CA LEU A 606 21.04 41.92 16.63
C LEU A 606 19.89 42.20 15.65
N SER A 607 19.45 43.44 15.52
CA SER A 607 18.47 43.87 14.50
C SER A 607 19.07 43.97 13.08
N GLU A 608 20.40 44.00 12.96
CA GLU A 608 21.13 44.30 11.72
C GLU A 608 22.17 43.22 11.35
N VAL A 609 22.56 42.34 12.28
CA VAL A 609 23.56 41.29 12.07
C VAL A 609 23.15 39.96 12.75
N LEU A 610 23.11 38.87 11.98
CA LEU A 610 22.83 37.50 12.42
C LEU A 610 24.13 36.74 12.75
N VAL A 611 24.31 36.33 14.01
CA VAL A 611 25.48 35.54 14.45
C VAL A 611 25.17 34.05 14.36
N THR A 612 25.90 33.32 13.51
CA THR A 612 25.64 31.89 13.23
C THR A 612 26.64 30.96 13.92
N LYS A 613 27.81 31.47 14.31
CA LYS A 613 28.83 30.73 15.05
C LYS A 613 29.63 31.72 15.90
N ALA A 614 29.85 31.42 17.17
CA ALA A 614 30.83 32.09 18.03
C ALA A 614 31.44 31.00 18.92
N TYR A 615 32.69 30.62 18.64
CA TYR A 615 33.35 29.47 19.27
C TYR A 615 34.80 29.79 19.61
N SER A 616 35.23 29.43 20.82
CA SER A 616 36.63 29.45 21.22
C SER A 616 37.09 28.03 21.54
N SER A 617 38.09 27.53 20.82
CA SER A 617 38.60 26.16 20.99
C SER A 617 39.61 26.01 22.14
N ASP A 618 40.29 27.10 22.51
CA ASP A 618 41.49 27.10 23.35
C ASP A 618 41.52 28.26 24.37
N ARG A 619 40.38 28.95 24.55
CA ARG A 619 40.22 30.20 25.34
C ARG A 619 41.08 31.38 24.91
N LYS A 620 41.83 31.24 23.82
CA LYS A 620 42.74 32.26 23.29
C LYS A 620 42.25 32.79 21.97
N LYS A 621 41.73 31.92 21.12
CA LYS A 621 41.23 32.25 19.79
C LYS A 621 39.71 32.24 19.80
N LEU A 622 39.08 33.27 19.25
CA LEU A 622 37.64 33.37 19.09
C LEU A 622 37.30 33.40 17.60
N ASP A 623 36.49 32.44 17.14
CA ASP A 623 36.06 32.29 15.75
C ASP A 623 34.56 32.56 15.62
N ILE A 624 34.21 33.61 14.87
CA ILE A 624 32.86 34.13 14.74
C ILE A 624 32.45 34.14 13.27
N VAL A 625 31.21 33.74 12.98
CA VAL A 625 30.61 33.84 11.66
C VAL A 625 29.32 34.65 11.77
N VAL A 626 29.26 35.77 11.06
CA VAL A 626 28.14 36.71 11.05
C VAL A 626 27.59 36.91 9.64
N TYR A 627 26.33 37.32 9.56
CA TYR A 627 25.62 37.69 8.33
C TYR A 627 24.96 39.06 8.51
N ASN A 628 24.98 39.92 7.51
CA ASN A 628 24.18 41.14 7.55
C ASN A 628 22.68 40.83 7.33
N GLY A 629 21.81 41.52 8.07
CA GLY A 629 20.37 41.29 8.09
C GLY A 629 19.59 41.99 6.97
N LYS A 630 19.99 43.21 6.57
CA LYS A 630 19.32 44.00 5.51
C LYS A 630 20.27 44.66 4.51
N GLU A 631 21.28 45.39 5.00
CA GLU A 631 22.26 46.08 4.15
C GLU A 631 23.69 45.80 4.62
N ALA A 632 24.68 45.91 3.73
CA ALA A 632 26.09 45.76 4.09
C ALA A 632 26.60 47.05 4.75
N GLY A 633 27.44 46.94 5.78
CA GLY A 633 27.89 48.10 6.54
C GLY A 633 28.94 47.77 7.59
N VAL A 634 29.46 48.80 8.27
CA VAL A 634 30.41 48.67 9.38
C VAL A 634 29.63 48.60 10.69
N PHE A 635 29.81 47.52 11.42
CA PHE A 635 29.13 47.27 12.69
C PHE A 635 30.15 47.11 13.82
N LYS A 636 29.81 47.66 14.98
CA LYS A 636 30.63 47.57 16.19
C LYS A 636 30.31 46.29 16.94
N PHE A 637 31.35 45.53 17.29
CA PHE A 637 31.26 44.30 18.07
C PHE A 637 32.02 44.44 19.38
N GLY A 638 31.37 44.10 20.50
CA GLY A 638 31.97 44.04 21.83
C GLY A 638 32.31 42.61 22.24
N PHE A 639 33.46 42.43 22.88
CA PHE A 639 33.95 41.14 23.39
C PHE A 639 34.27 41.25 24.87
N GLU A 640 34.03 40.16 25.57
CA GLU A 640 34.30 40.00 27.00
C GLU A 640 35.07 38.72 27.28
N SER A 641 35.63 38.62 28.50
CA SER A 641 36.41 37.46 28.94
C SER A 641 37.63 37.19 28.03
N LEU A 642 38.23 38.25 27.50
CA LEU A 642 39.55 38.23 26.88
C LEU A 642 40.62 38.30 27.98
N ILE A 643 41.85 37.89 27.67
CA ILE A 643 42.98 37.96 28.60
C ILE A 643 43.29 39.44 28.85
N PRO A 644 43.16 39.96 30.09
CA PRO A 644 43.38 41.38 30.36
C PRO A 644 44.76 41.85 29.92
N GLY A 645 44.82 42.96 29.16
CA GLY A 645 46.07 43.51 28.63
C GLY A 645 46.65 42.77 27.42
N GLN A 646 46.05 41.67 26.96
CA GLN A 646 46.50 40.94 25.78
C GLN A 646 46.04 41.65 24.49
N GLN A 647 46.94 41.71 23.50
CA GLN A 647 46.63 42.22 22.17
C GLN A 647 46.16 41.08 21.27
N TYR A 648 45.06 41.30 20.54
CA TYR A 648 44.47 40.35 19.61
C TYR A 648 44.50 40.92 18.20
N SER A 649 44.99 40.13 17.24
CA SER A 649 44.81 40.38 15.81
C SER A 649 43.39 40.03 15.39
N VAL A 650 42.79 40.86 14.51
CA VAL A 650 41.44 40.65 13.99
C VAL A 650 41.54 40.27 12.51
N SER A 651 40.92 39.18 12.08
CA SER A 651 41.00 38.72 10.68
C SER A 651 40.37 39.67 9.66
N SER A 652 39.50 40.60 10.09
CA SER A 652 38.94 41.67 9.25
C SER A 652 39.90 42.86 9.08
N GLY A 653 41.07 42.84 9.73
CA GLY A 653 42.07 43.91 9.71
C GLY A 653 42.21 44.62 11.06
N GLY A 654 43.44 44.95 11.44
CA GLY A 654 43.77 45.65 12.68
C GLY A 654 44.05 44.73 13.89
N SER A 655 44.28 45.36 15.03
CA SER A 655 44.47 44.68 16.32
C SER A 655 43.73 45.44 17.42
N VAL A 656 43.19 44.72 18.38
CA VAL A 656 42.52 45.29 19.55
C VAL A 656 43.17 44.78 20.83
N ALA A 657 43.39 45.66 21.80
CA ALA A 657 43.88 45.28 23.12
C ALA A 657 42.70 45.14 24.08
N ALA A 658 42.67 44.05 24.84
CA ALA A 658 41.70 43.88 25.90
C ALA A 658 42.03 44.82 27.06
N ASN A 659 41.02 45.55 27.57
CA ASN A 659 41.18 46.43 28.72
C ASN A 659 41.45 45.63 30.01
N GLY A 660 41.68 46.31 31.14
CA GLY A 660 41.95 45.68 32.43
C GLY A 660 40.82 44.77 32.96
N ALA A 661 39.62 44.86 32.40
CA ALA A 661 38.46 44.01 32.69
C ALA A 661 38.33 42.83 31.70
N GLY A 662 39.18 42.73 30.69
CA GLY A 662 39.10 41.69 29.66
C GLY A 662 38.07 41.99 28.56
N GLU A 663 37.76 43.26 28.32
CA GLU A 663 36.81 43.70 27.30
C GLU A 663 37.52 44.36 26.10
N ALA A 664 36.97 44.22 24.90
CA ALA A 664 37.47 44.87 23.69
C ALA A 664 36.33 45.19 22.71
N PHE A 665 36.48 46.24 21.91
CA PHE A 665 35.54 46.59 20.85
C PHE A 665 36.24 46.67 19.49
N ILE A 666 35.61 46.12 18.45
CA ILE A 666 36.07 46.25 17.07
C ILE A 666 34.96 46.79 16.20
N ASP A 667 35.31 47.55 15.17
CA ASP A 667 34.42 47.86 14.07
C ASP A 667 34.76 46.92 12.91
N ALA A 668 33.78 46.16 12.40
CA ALA A 668 33.98 45.23 11.30
C ALA A 668 32.93 45.43 10.20
N GLU A 669 33.39 45.46 8.95
CA GLU A 669 32.53 45.55 7.78
C GLU A 669 31.92 44.17 7.47
N ILE A 670 30.58 44.11 7.43
CA ILE A 670 29.83 42.87 7.18
C ILE A 670 29.11 42.98 5.84
N ASN A 671 29.42 42.05 4.93
CA ASN A 671 28.80 41.96 3.61
C ASN A 671 28.55 40.49 3.28
N GLY A 672 27.31 40.02 3.47
CA GLY A 672 26.95 38.61 3.42
C GLY A 672 27.57 37.84 4.59
N ARG A 673 28.03 36.61 4.32
CA ARG A 673 28.69 35.76 5.32
C ARG A 673 30.11 36.23 5.60
N THR A 674 30.34 36.90 6.72
CA THR A 674 31.66 37.37 7.14
C THR A 674 32.17 36.56 8.33
N ARG A 675 33.42 36.09 8.26
CA ARG A 675 34.09 35.37 9.36
C ARG A 675 35.10 36.29 10.03
N ILE A 676 34.96 36.46 11.34
CA ILE A 676 35.84 37.28 12.19
C ILE A 676 36.57 36.35 13.15
N ILE A 677 37.90 36.42 13.18
CA ILE A 677 38.75 35.65 14.06
C ILE A 677 39.57 36.61 14.88
N LEU A 678 39.44 36.53 16.21
CA LEU A 678 40.34 37.17 17.16
C LEU A 678 41.39 36.15 17.58
N GLN A 679 42.66 36.46 17.36
CA GLN A 679 43.78 35.60 17.73
C GLN A 679 44.81 36.42 18.52
N PRO A 680 45.28 35.95 19.69
CA PRO A 680 46.24 36.69 20.48
C PRO A 680 47.55 36.81 19.69
N ILE A 681 48.14 37.99 19.76
CA ILE A 681 49.49 38.25 19.25
C ILE A 681 50.45 37.82 20.36
N GLU A 682 51.36 36.89 20.06
CA GLU A 682 52.37 36.42 21.02
C GLU A 682 53.34 37.52 21.46
#